data_AF-A0A7V2U9A8-F1
#
_entry.id   AF-A0A7V2U9A8-F1
#
_cell.length_a   1.000
_cell.length_b   1.000
_cell.length_c   1.000
_cell.angle_alpha   90.00
_cell.angle_beta   90.00
_cell.angle_gamma   90.00
#
_symmetry.space_group_name_H-M   'P 1'
#
loop_
_entity.id
_entity.type
_entity.pdbx_description
1 polymer ?
#
loop_
_entity_poly.entity_id
_entity_poly.type
_entity_poly.pdbx_seq_one_letter_code
_entity_poly.pdbx_strand_id
1 'polypeptide(L)'
;MSALRLLPHVLLAALMLGCPAGAAPVTKPPGTGILPPTPQPQPPIPQPKPPLPTPQPQPPQPTPPRETPPPRETPPTGGRSQFAFSARALDGAPFDFSEANAHRRLVVCLFDVGAADAEWATLAAERLHQRRHDYRLAVIGVATPPVVRSPAGGIGFRRVTDTSELEAAVRQHLKRAGATFPCVLDASAGITERFLRPVAQFLRGSPTTLFAFPERAEGTAGQAVFAYGGKDSADPAGVLYRGVLKTYGLEALDDLRPLATDHPRAPDIAFTDFTGQTHRLRDHLGEVVVLVFIARECPKCKDQLAALKELLKTCGPAARPEKPWLQLFAICTDTTGERLRELARERGYDFPLASDTDWAIRRAFRVLGPVPDTYLIAPDGTIRYHHRSVTPGLNDVLQMEVRTLLRLDTKPLLAASGYSGDQACRVCHHGQHTDWLLTRHGCAWETLVRLGRQDDPECVRCHVVAAQRPGGFVNLTVTPHLSNVQCESCHGGNGCAAATGQKPEPIKAAVCETCHDAKHSPRFDFAAARPRVLHDRAAQLARLSAAERDEQMRKLCSGTGRELFDPETPYVGSAACARCHPTEQAAMAAEPHARAFEIIKTAAPDAPKLPAHKRGVVGLTRPECLRCHTTGFGRTGGYPAEPSAPPTPPSAMEGVGCEACHGPGKAHCDDPKKPRAIARLGGTCNECNILPICRACHDDDNDPRFDYKTALPKTRHATGKAVAP
;
A
#
# COMPACT_ATOMS: atom_id res chain seq x y z
N MET A 1 -63.53 -9.37 -27.53
CA MET A 1 -63.11 -10.60 -28.22
C MET A 1 -61.62 -10.80 -27.93
N SER A 2 -61.12 -11.93 -27.44
CA SER A 2 -61.79 -13.14 -26.93
C SER A 2 -60.86 -13.97 -26.04
N ALA A 3 -61.44 -14.65 -25.04
CA ALA A 3 -60.96 -15.89 -24.37
C ALA A 3 -59.65 -15.88 -23.53
N LEU A 4 -59.52 -16.63 -22.42
CA LEU A 4 -60.46 -17.37 -21.54
C LEU A 4 -59.77 -17.46 -20.13
N ARG A 5 -60.45 -17.24 -18.98
CA ARG A 5 -60.96 -18.24 -17.98
C ARG A 5 -60.00 -19.40 -17.60
N LEU A 6 -59.91 -19.88 -16.34
CA LEU A 6 -60.46 -19.46 -15.03
C LEU A 6 -59.73 -20.16 -13.84
N LEU A 7 -59.93 -19.66 -12.62
CA LEU A 7 -59.67 -20.27 -11.28
C LEU A 7 -60.83 -21.24 -10.89
N PRO A 8 -60.89 -21.92 -9.69
CA PRO A 8 -60.09 -21.84 -8.44
C PRO A 8 -59.56 -23.25 -8.00
N HIS A 9 -59.49 -23.79 -6.74
CA HIS A 9 -59.88 -23.41 -5.36
C HIS A 9 -59.26 -24.35 -4.27
N VAL A 10 -59.19 -23.89 -3.00
CA VAL A 10 -59.46 -24.59 -1.69
C VAL A 10 -58.74 -25.92 -1.30
N LEU A 11 -58.42 -26.24 -0.01
CA LEU A 11 -58.06 -25.46 1.21
C LEU A 11 -57.62 -26.41 2.37
N LEU A 12 -56.68 -25.95 3.21
CA LEU A 12 -56.50 -26.22 4.67
C LEU A 12 -56.03 -27.58 5.27
N ALA A 13 -55.32 -27.41 6.40
CA ALA A 13 -55.17 -28.29 7.59
C ALA A 13 -54.27 -29.55 7.53
N ALA A 14 -53.70 -30.05 8.63
CA ALA A 14 -53.20 -29.43 9.89
C ALA A 14 -52.44 -30.51 10.74
N LEU A 15 -51.68 -30.06 11.76
CA LEU A 15 -51.09 -30.86 12.87
C LEU A 15 -49.94 -31.85 12.49
N MET A 16 -49.10 -32.36 13.42
CA MET A 16 -48.27 -31.79 14.52
C MET A 16 -47.64 -32.95 15.34
N LEU A 17 -46.59 -32.64 16.13
CA LEU A 17 -45.95 -33.49 17.18
C LEU A 17 -45.12 -34.73 16.73
N GLY A 18 -44.06 -35.06 17.49
CA GLY A 18 -43.36 -36.36 17.42
C GLY A 18 -41.82 -36.35 17.47
N CYS A 19 -41.22 -36.16 18.65
CA CYS A 19 -39.81 -36.52 18.96
C CYS A 19 -39.76 -37.98 19.54
N PRO A 20 -38.59 -38.63 19.84
CA PRO A 20 -37.25 -38.07 20.10
C PRO A 20 -36.04 -38.84 19.47
N ALA A 21 -34.83 -38.45 19.90
CA ALA A 21 -33.52 -38.98 19.49
C ALA A 21 -33.11 -40.33 20.12
N GLY A 22 -31.98 -40.93 19.68
CA GLY A 22 -31.39 -42.10 20.36
C GLY A 22 -30.07 -42.68 19.81
N ALA A 23 -28.93 -42.17 20.30
CA ALA A 23 -27.62 -42.85 20.46
C ALA A 23 -26.86 -43.48 19.25
N ALA A 24 -25.60 -43.83 19.53
CA ALA A 24 -24.60 -44.50 18.66
C ALA A 24 -23.72 -45.40 19.57
N PRO A 25 -22.49 -45.81 19.19
CA PRO A 25 -22.09 -46.72 18.10
C PRO A 25 -21.49 -48.05 18.63
N VAL A 26 -21.27 -49.06 17.77
CA VAL A 26 -20.55 -50.31 18.11
C VAL A 26 -19.53 -50.68 17.00
N THR A 27 -18.50 -51.46 17.35
CA THR A 27 -17.24 -51.59 16.60
C THR A 27 -17.05 -52.89 15.79
N LYS A 28 -16.10 -52.83 14.83
CA LYS A 28 -15.29 -53.93 14.23
C LYS A 28 -14.92 -55.05 15.23
N PRO A 29 -14.62 -56.32 14.83
CA PRO A 29 -13.52 -56.65 13.89
C PRO A 29 -13.77 -57.86 12.92
N PRO A 30 -12.87 -58.86 12.64
CA PRO A 30 -12.36 -59.00 11.26
C PRO A 30 -12.28 -60.42 10.63
N GLY A 31 -12.16 -60.46 9.29
CA GLY A 31 -11.17 -61.29 8.57
C GLY A 31 -11.38 -62.80 8.39
N THR A 32 -11.33 -63.26 7.13
CA THR A 32 -10.60 -64.44 6.60
C THR A 32 -10.91 -64.58 5.10
N GLY A 33 -10.12 -65.37 4.36
CA GLY A 33 -10.33 -65.58 2.92
C GLY A 33 -9.78 -66.93 2.45
N ILE A 34 -10.34 -67.47 1.36
CA ILE A 34 -9.97 -68.73 0.69
C ILE A 34 -10.22 -68.59 -0.83
N LEU A 35 -9.37 -69.23 -1.64
CA LEU A 35 -9.44 -69.39 -3.11
C LEU A 35 -10.29 -70.62 -3.48
N PRO A 36 -10.96 -70.70 -4.67
CA PRO A 36 -10.28 -71.00 -5.96
C PRO A 36 -11.08 -70.47 -7.20
N PRO A 37 -10.92 -70.98 -8.47
CA PRO A 37 -9.82 -71.71 -9.12
C PRO A 37 -9.24 -70.99 -10.38
N THR A 38 -8.20 -71.57 -11.00
CA THR A 38 -7.67 -71.16 -12.32
C THR A 38 -8.29 -71.94 -13.50
N PRO A 39 -8.64 -71.29 -14.62
CA PRO A 39 -9.00 -71.95 -15.88
C PRO A 39 -7.78 -72.20 -16.81
N GLN A 40 -7.93 -73.12 -17.77
CA GLN A 40 -6.93 -73.43 -18.82
C GLN A 40 -7.25 -72.73 -20.18
N PRO A 41 -6.31 -72.70 -21.15
CA PRO A 41 -6.33 -71.73 -22.26
C PRO A 41 -7.19 -72.14 -23.47
N GLN A 42 -7.50 -71.14 -24.31
CA GLN A 42 -8.12 -71.29 -25.63
C GLN A 42 -7.40 -70.44 -26.71
N PRO A 43 -7.52 -70.80 -28.00
CA PRO A 43 -6.70 -70.22 -29.09
C PRO A 43 -7.09 -68.78 -29.50
N PRO A 44 -6.19 -68.04 -30.18
CA PRO A 44 -6.40 -66.64 -30.52
C PRO A 44 -7.41 -66.43 -31.66
N ILE A 45 -8.34 -65.49 -31.46
CA ILE A 45 -9.26 -64.98 -32.49
C ILE A 45 -8.67 -63.68 -33.08
N PRO A 46 -8.64 -63.50 -34.42
CA PRO A 46 -8.01 -62.35 -35.05
C PRO A 46 -8.77 -61.04 -34.82
N GLN A 47 -8.06 -59.98 -34.43
CA GLN A 47 -8.61 -58.62 -34.31
C GLN A 47 -8.44 -57.80 -35.61
N PRO A 48 -9.33 -56.83 -35.89
CA PRO A 48 -9.22 -55.97 -37.07
C PRO A 48 -7.99 -55.04 -37.00
N LYS A 49 -7.46 -54.66 -38.17
CA LYS A 49 -6.23 -53.86 -38.28
C LYS A 49 -6.40 -52.43 -37.72
N PRO A 50 -5.42 -51.91 -36.96
CA PRO A 50 -5.31 -50.47 -36.70
C PRO A 50 -4.88 -49.70 -37.98
N PRO A 51 -5.16 -48.39 -38.07
CA PRO A 51 -4.69 -47.54 -39.18
C PRO A 51 -3.17 -47.34 -39.15
N LEU A 52 -2.61 -46.98 -40.31
CA LEU A 52 -1.17 -46.79 -40.52
C LEU A 52 -0.59 -45.61 -39.71
N PRO A 53 0.66 -45.72 -39.23
CA PRO A 53 1.34 -44.62 -38.54
C PRO A 53 1.74 -43.50 -39.52
N THR A 54 1.45 -42.25 -39.17
CA THR A 54 2.07 -41.08 -39.78
C THR A 54 3.57 -41.01 -39.41
N PRO A 55 4.45 -40.60 -40.34
CA PRO A 55 5.89 -40.56 -40.08
C PRO A 55 6.23 -39.50 -39.02
N GLN A 56 7.07 -39.88 -38.05
CA GLN A 56 7.64 -38.93 -37.09
C GLN A 56 8.67 -38.02 -37.79
N PRO A 57 8.68 -36.69 -37.53
CA PRO A 57 9.79 -35.84 -37.95
C PRO A 57 11.07 -36.24 -37.19
N GLN A 58 12.19 -36.28 -37.91
CA GLN A 58 13.50 -36.57 -37.30
C GLN A 58 13.90 -35.50 -36.28
N PRO A 59 14.69 -35.85 -35.24
CA PRO A 59 15.31 -34.84 -34.38
C PRO A 59 16.30 -34.00 -35.22
N PRO A 60 16.25 -32.65 -35.14
CA PRO A 60 17.21 -31.82 -35.84
C PRO A 60 18.62 -32.03 -35.30
N GLN A 61 19.61 -32.07 -36.19
CA GLN A 61 21.02 -32.05 -35.81
C GLN A 61 21.37 -30.76 -35.04
N PRO A 62 22.38 -30.77 -34.15
CA PRO A 62 22.75 -29.60 -33.37
C PRO A 62 23.28 -28.48 -34.27
N THR A 63 22.47 -27.45 -34.46
CA THR A 63 22.93 -26.17 -35.01
C THR A 63 23.89 -25.49 -34.04
N PRO A 64 24.91 -24.77 -34.54
CA PRO A 64 25.79 -23.97 -33.69
C PRO A 64 24.97 -22.92 -32.91
N PRO A 65 25.44 -22.46 -31.73
CA PRO A 65 24.66 -21.61 -30.84
C PRO A 65 24.27 -20.31 -31.51
N ARG A 66 23.01 -20.22 -31.91
CA ARG A 66 22.40 -18.98 -32.40
C ARG A 66 22.15 -18.10 -31.17
N GLU A 67 22.69 -16.89 -31.19
CA GLU A 67 22.60 -15.95 -30.06
C GLU A 67 21.15 -15.80 -29.59
N THR A 68 20.92 -15.93 -28.28
CA THR A 68 19.60 -15.66 -27.71
C THR A 68 19.28 -14.19 -27.94
N PRO A 69 18.17 -13.84 -28.64
CA PRO A 69 17.73 -12.46 -28.69
C PRO A 69 17.46 -11.96 -27.27
N PRO A 70 17.62 -10.66 -26.99
CA PRO A 70 17.29 -10.08 -25.69
C PRO A 70 15.84 -10.40 -25.30
N PRO A 71 15.50 -10.37 -23.99
CA PRO A 71 14.14 -10.64 -23.53
C PRO A 71 13.13 -9.78 -24.28
N ARG A 72 11.99 -10.36 -24.66
CA ARG A 72 10.94 -9.67 -25.41
C ARG A 72 10.55 -8.38 -24.69
N GLU A 73 10.90 -7.25 -25.28
CA GLU A 73 10.25 -5.98 -25.03
C GLU A 73 8.75 -6.14 -25.28
N THR A 74 7.93 -5.46 -24.47
CA THR A 74 6.50 -5.34 -24.76
C THR A 74 6.34 -4.69 -26.13
N PRO A 75 5.58 -5.28 -27.07
CA PRO A 75 5.22 -4.59 -28.30
C PRO A 75 4.52 -3.28 -27.91
N PRO A 76 4.93 -2.12 -28.47
CA PRO A 76 4.32 -0.86 -28.09
C PRO A 76 2.83 -0.89 -28.44
N THR A 77 1.99 -0.62 -27.43
CA THR A 77 0.60 -0.28 -27.69
C THR A 77 0.56 0.90 -28.67
N GLY A 78 -0.34 0.87 -29.66
CA GLY A 78 -0.26 1.68 -30.88
C GLY A 78 -0.49 3.19 -30.74
N GLY A 79 -0.24 3.79 -29.58
CA GLY A 79 -0.18 5.23 -29.38
C GLY A 79 1.25 5.67 -29.03
N ARG A 80 1.78 6.68 -29.73
CA ARG A 80 3.03 7.33 -29.28
C ARG A 80 2.84 7.85 -27.86
N SER A 81 3.76 7.55 -26.95
CA SER A 81 3.75 8.07 -25.59
C SER A 81 3.52 9.58 -25.57
N GLN A 82 2.69 10.07 -24.66
CA GLN A 82 2.48 11.51 -24.50
C GLN A 82 3.75 12.25 -24.01
N PHE A 83 4.79 11.50 -23.63
CA PHE A 83 6.10 12.01 -23.25
C PHE A 83 7.16 11.86 -24.34
N ALA A 84 6.82 11.29 -25.51
CA ALA A 84 7.72 11.20 -26.66
C ALA A 84 7.92 12.58 -27.30
N PHE A 85 8.65 13.44 -26.60
CA PHE A 85 9.16 14.75 -27.00
C PHE A 85 10.19 15.24 -25.97
N SER A 86 11.11 16.06 -26.42
CA SER A 86 12.08 16.78 -25.58
C SER A 86 11.86 18.29 -25.78
N ALA A 87 12.20 19.09 -24.76
CA ALA A 87 12.16 20.55 -24.85
C ALA A 87 13.43 21.17 -24.25
N ARG A 88 13.68 22.46 -24.52
CA ARG A 88 14.83 23.17 -23.97
C ARG A 88 14.41 23.98 -22.74
N ALA A 89 15.10 23.77 -21.63
CA ALA A 89 14.89 24.52 -20.40
C ALA A 89 15.58 25.89 -20.43
N LEU A 90 15.19 26.78 -19.52
CA LEU A 90 15.70 28.17 -19.43
C LEU A 90 17.18 28.29 -19.03
N ASP A 91 17.80 27.23 -18.52
CA ASP A 91 19.26 27.11 -18.35
C ASP A 91 19.99 26.74 -19.66
N GLY A 92 19.24 26.47 -20.73
CA GLY A 92 19.73 26.03 -22.02
C GLY A 92 19.91 24.51 -22.15
N ALA A 93 19.62 23.72 -21.11
CA ALA A 93 19.72 22.27 -21.11
C ALA A 93 18.55 21.60 -21.86
N PRO A 94 18.75 20.42 -22.48
CA PRO A 94 17.65 19.60 -22.95
C PRO A 94 16.96 18.90 -21.77
N PHE A 95 15.63 18.82 -21.81
CA PHE A 95 14.83 17.97 -20.92
C PHE A 95 14.00 17.02 -21.78
N ASP A 96 14.27 15.72 -21.66
CA ASP A 96 13.47 14.68 -22.31
C ASP A 96 12.37 14.19 -21.38
N PHE A 97 11.11 14.34 -21.80
CA PHE A 97 9.97 13.94 -20.97
C PHE A 97 9.83 12.42 -20.88
N SER A 98 10.27 11.69 -21.90
CA SER A 98 10.19 10.23 -21.97
C SER A 98 11.22 9.58 -21.06
N GLU A 99 12.48 10.04 -21.10
CA GLU A 99 13.54 9.59 -20.18
C GLU A 99 13.15 9.92 -18.73
N ALA A 100 12.69 11.14 -18.46
CA ALA A 100 12.27 11.57 -17.13
C ALA A 100 11.15 10.70 -16.55
N ASN A 101 10.20 10.25 -17.39
CA ASN A 101 9.10 9.38 -16.94
C ASN A 101 9.42 7.88 -16.93
N ALA A 102 10.38 7.40 -17.73
CA ALA A 102 10.77 5.99 -17.80
C ALA A 102 11.40 5.46 -16.50
N HIS A 103 12.00 6.35 -15.70
CA HIS A 103 12.80 6.04 -14.52
C HIS A 103 12.34 6.73 -13.23
N ARG A 104 11.33 7.62 -13.30
CA ARG A 104 10.81 8.41 -12.17
C ARG A 104 9.34 8.76 -12.36
N ARG A 105 8.66 9.09 -11.26
CA ARG A 105 7.35 9.76 -11.31
C ARG A 105 7.55 11.17 -11.84
N LEU A 106 6.75 11.62 -12.81
CA LEU A 106 6.92 12.94 -13.44
C LEU A 106 5.86 13.92 -12.92
N VAL A 107 6.31 15.03 -12.34
CA VAL A 107 5.46 16.17 -11.97
C VAL A 107 5.69 17.30 -12.96
N VAL A 108 4.62 17.73 -13.65
CA VAL A 108 4.64 18.88 -14.56
C VAL A 108 3.82 20.01 -13.94
N CYS A 109 4.48 21.12 -13.59
CA CYS A 109 3.83 22.32 -13.07
C CYS A 109 3.54 23.29 -14.22
N LEU A 110 2.28 23.39 -14.63
CA LEU A 110 1.82 24.40 -15.60
C LEU A 110 1.47 25.68 -14.85
N PHE A 111 1.98 26.83 -15.31
CA PHE A 111 1.64 28.13 -14.74
C PHE A 111 1.72 29.26 -15.78
N ASP A 112 0.75 30.18 -15.74
CA ASP A 112 0.81 31.48 -16.39
C ASP A 112 1.45 32.46 -15.39
N VAL A 113 2.56 33.12 -15.77
CA VAL A 113 3.26 34.05 -14.87
C VAL A 113 2.44 35.28 -14.46
N GLY A 114 1.35 35.58 -15.19
CA GLY A 114 0.37 36.61 -14.83
C GLY A 114 -0.76 36.12 -13.91
N ALA A 115 -0.86 34.83 -13.60
CA ALA A 115 -1.93 34.28 -12.78
C ALA A 115 -1.64 34.41 -11.27
N ALA A 116 -2.64 34.85 -10.50
CA ALA A 116 -2.50 35.13 -9.06
C ALA A 116 -2.19 33.89 -8.18
N ASP A 117 -2.32 32.67 -8.72
CA ASP A 117 -2.04 31.41 -8.06
C ASP A 117 -0.72 30.74 -8.53
N ALA A 118 -0.03 31.34 -9.53
CA ALA A 118 1.20 30.81 -10.11
C ALA A 118 2.34 30.66 -9.09
N GLU A 119 2.46 31.61 -8.16
CA GLU A 119 3.45 31.57 -7.08
C GLU A 119 3.23 30.36 -6.15
N TRP A 120 1.98 30.02 -5.83
CA TRP A 120 1.67 28.87 -4.97
C TRP A 120 2.04 27.54 -5.62
N ALA A 121 1.76 27.39 -6.92
CA ALA A 121 2.15 26.20 -7.67
C ALA A 121 3.67 26.12 -7.88
N THR A 122 4.32 27.26 -8.09
CA THR A 122 5.79 27.36 -8.17
C THR A 122 6.43 26.92 -6.85
N LEU A 123 5.95 27.42 -5.71
CA LEU A 123 6.42 27.01 -4.38
C LEU A 123 6.09 25.54 -4.06
N ALA A 124 4.94 25.03 -4.48
CA ALA A 124 4.60 23.61 -4.34
C ALA A 124 5.54 22.70 -5.17
N ALA A 125 5.79 23.08 -6.42
CA ALA A 125 6.72 22.40 -7.31
C ALA A 125 8.16 22.46 -6.77
N GLU A 126 8.59 23.57 -6.18
CA GLU A 126 9.91 23.66 -5.54
C GLU A 126 10.02 22.78 -4.29
N ARG A 127 9.00 22.74 -3.41
CA ARG A 127 8.97 21.80 -2.27
C ARG A 127 9.03 20.33 -2.74
N LEU A 128 8.37 19.99 -3.85
CA LEU A 128 8.47 18.67 -4.48
C LEU A 128 9.86 18.43 -5.10
N HIS A 129 10.46 19.45 -5.73
CA HIS A 129 11.76 19.36 -6.37
C HIS A 129 12.89 19.19 -5.36
N GLN A 130 12.86 19.89 -4.21
CA GLN A 130 13.82 19.72 -3.14
C GLN A 130 13.81 18.28 -2.59
N ARG A 131 12.61 17.69 -2.49
CA ARG A 131 12.37 16.31 -2.02
C ARG A 131 12.21 15.29 -3.15
N ARG A 132 12.76 15.59 -4.34
CA ARG A 132 12.70 14.73 -5.54
C ARG A 132 13.38 13.37 -5.34
N HIS A 133 14.34 13.29 -4.42
CA HIS A 133 15.10 12.07 -4.16
C HIS A 133 14.30 11.12 -3.27
N ASP A 134 13.79 11.61 -2.14
CA ASP A 134 12.87 10.95 -1.20
C ASP A 134 11.71 10.21 -1.90
N TYR A 135 11.26 10.79 -3.01
CA TYR A 135 10.00 10.48 -3.67
C TYR A 135 10.15 9.90 -5.09
N ARG A 136 11.39 9.74 -5.57
CA ARG A 136 11.74 9.36 -6.96
C ARG A 136 10.98 10.19 -8.01
N LEU A 137 11.09 11.51 -7.89
CA LEU A 137 10.45 12.47 -8.81
C LEU A 137 11.42 12.98 -9.88
N ALA A 138 10.88 13.25 -11.06
CA ALA A 138 11.31 14.34 -11.93
C ALA A 138 10.28 15.47 -11.78
N VAL A 139 10.73 16.71 -11.56
CA VAL A 139 9.85 17.89 -11.43
C VAL A 139 10.30 18.91 -12.46
N ILE A 140 9.34 19.40 -13.26
CA ILE A 140 9.57 20.38 -14.33
C ILE A 140 8.48 21.45 -14.33
N GLY A 141 8.89 22.71 -14.47
CA GLY A 141 7.99 23.82 -14.78
C GLY A 141 7.74 23.94 -16.28
N VAL A 142 6.52 24.30 -16.66
CA VAL A 142 6.18 24.72 -18.02
C VAL A 142 5.45 26.05 -17.89
N ALA A 143 6.16 27.12 -18.24
CA ALA A 143 5.60 28.46 -18.24
C ALA A 143 4.73 28.65 -19.49
N THR A 144 3.44 28.86 -19.29
CA THR A 144 2.47 29.04 -20.37
C THR A 144 2.46 30.49 -20.84
N PRO A 145 2.08 30.77 -22.10
CA PRO A 145 1.73 32.12 -22.53
C PRO A 145 0.49 32.61 -21.78
N PRO A 146 0.21 33.93 -21.79
CA PRO A 146 -0.92 34.52 -21.09
C PRO A 146 -2.27 33.92 -21.51
N VAL A 147 -3.12 33.60 -20.52
CA VAL A 147 -4.47 33.07 -20.75
C VAL A 147 -5.41 34.12 -21.33
N VAL A 148 -6.15 33.71 -22.36
CA VAL A 148 -7.29 34.44 -22.91
C VAL A 148 -8.57 33.71 -22.54
N ARG A 149 -9.55 34.40 -21.97
CA ARG A 149 -10.87 33.85 -21.67
C ARG A 149 -11.81 34.10 -22.85
N SER A 150 -12.49 33.07 -23.33
CA SER A 150 -13.55 33.24 -24.33
C SER A 150 -14.85 33.74 -23.68
N PRO A 151 -15.73 34.44 -24.42
CA PRO A 151 -17.06 34.83 -23.90
C PRO A 151 -17.93 33.66 -23.45
N ALA A 152 -17.65 32.45 -23.94
CA ALA A 152 -18.32 31.20 -23.54
C ALA A 152 -17.67 30.51 -22.32
N GLY A 153 -16.73 31.16 -21.63
CA GLY A 153 -16.07 30.65 -20.42
C GLY A 153 -14.91 29.68 -20.66
N GLY A 154 -14.51 29.45 -21.92
CA GLY A 154 -13.38 28.58 -22.27
C GLY A 154 -12.02 29.24 -22.04
N ILE A 155 -11.02 28.42 -21.68
CA ILE A 155 -9.62 28.84 -21.59
C ILE A 155 -8.95 28.68 -22.97
N GLY A 156 -8.34 29.77 -23.45
CA GLY A 156 -7.42 29.78 -24.58
C GLY A 156 -6.10 30.47 -24.20
N PHE A 157 -5.16 30.53 -25.14
CA PHE A 157 -3.80 31.00 -24.91
C PHE A 157 -3.37 32.02 -25.97
N ARG A 158 -2.87 33.19 -25.55
CA ARG A 158 -2.32 34.19 -26.48
C ARG A 158 -0.90 33.78 -26.87
N ARG A 159 -0.76 32.98 -27.93
CA ARG A 159 0.54 32.55 -28.47
C ARG A 159 1.50 33.74 -28.62
N VAL A 160 2.73 33.56 -28.15
CA VAL A 160 3.76 34.59 -28.07
C VAL A 160 4.82 34.30 -29.14
N THR A 161 5.10 35.27 -30.02
CA THR A 161 6.06 35.13 -31.13
C THR A 161 7.46 35.63 -30.78
N ASP A 162 7.58 36.71 -30.01
CA ASP A 162 8.83 37.12 -29.36
C ASP A 162 8.83 36.62 -27.91
N THR A 163 9.68 35.64 -27.62
CA THR A 163 9.76 35.00 -26.30
C THR A 163 10.48 35.85 -25.25
N SER A 164 11.15 36.94 -25.62
CA SER A 164 12.09 37.67 -24.76
C SER A 164 11.44 38.22 -23.49
N GLU A 165 10.26 38.84 -23.60
CA GLU A 165 9.52 39.38 -22.45
C GLU A 165 9.00 38.27 -21.52
N LEU A 166 8.43 37.20 -22.10
CA LEU A 166 7.89 36.08 -21.34
C LEU A 166 9.00 35.33 -20.60
N GLU A 167 10.15 35.12 -21.25
CA GLU A 167 11.34 34.54 -20.62
C GLU A 167 11.84 35.41 -19.46
N ALA A 168 11.96 36.73 -19.66
CA ALA A 168 12.39 37.64 -18.60
C ALA A 168 11.43 37.63 -17.39
N ALA A 169 10.11 37.64 -17.64
CA ALA A 169 9.10 37.54 -16.60
C ALA A 169 9.17 36.21 -15.83
N VAL A 170 9.34 35.09 -16.54
CA VAL A 170 9.45 33.75 -15.92
C VAL A 170 10.75 33.61 -15.12
N ARG A 171 11.89 34.08 -15.65
CA ARG A 171 13.17 34.11 -14.91
C ARG A 171 13.05 34.96 -13.63
N GLN A 172 12.40 36.12 -13.70
CA GLN A 172 12.14 36.95 -12.53
C GLN A 172 11.22 36.25 -11.52
N HIS A 173 10.19 35.56 -11.99
CA HIS A 173 9.22 34.84 -11.16
C HIS A 173 9.84 33.65 -10.42
N LEU A 174 10.58 32.79 -11.13
CA LEU A 174 11.30 31.67 -10.52
C LEU A 174 12.31 32.18 -9.47
N LYS A 175 13.00 33.30 -9.75
CA LYS A 175 13.90 33.95 -8.80
C LYS A 175 13.18 34.50 -7.56
N ARG A 176 11.97 35.08 -7.70
CA ARG A 176 11.16 35.53 -6.55
C ARG A 176 10.74 34.35 -5.67
N ALA A 177 10.27 33.27 -6.29
CA ALA A 177 9.79 32.07 -5.59
C ALA A 177 10.93 31.16 -5.07
N GLY A 178 12.20 31.49 -5.33
CA GLY A 178 13.35 30.67 -4.94
C GLY A 178 13.42 29.31 -5.66
N ALA A 179 12.78 29.16 -6.81
CA ALA A 179 12.63 27.90 -7.51
C ALA A 179 13.92 27.49 -8.26
N THR A 180 14.28 26.20 -8.14
CA THR A 180 15.49 25.61 -8.70
C THR A 180 15.22 24.45 -9.67
N PHE A 181 13.96 24.02 -9.83
CA PHE A 181 13.57 23.03 -10.83
C PHE A 181 13.81 23.51 -12.28
N PRO A 182 14.13 22.60 -13.21
CA PRO A 182 14.20 22.94 -14.63
C PRO A 182 12.83 23.44 -15.12
N CYS A 183 12.82 24.56 -15.84
CA CYS A 183 11.61 25.16 -16.39
C CYS A 183 11.75 25.34 -17.91
N VAL A 184 10.70 24.98 -18.64
CA VAL A 184 10.57 25.15 -20.09
C VAL A 184 9.61 26.30 -20.40
N LEU A 185 9.85 26.99 -21.51
CA LEU A 185 8.98 28.03 -22.04
C LEU A 185 8.08 27.46 -23.16
N ASP A 186 6.76 27.49 -22.99
CA ASP A 186 5.80 26.91 -23.94
C ASP A 186 5.03 27.98 -24.72
N ALA A 187 5.74 28.95 -25.31
CA ALA A 187 5.16 30.16 -25.92
C ALA A 187 4.08 29.91 -27.00
N SER A 188 4.04 28.72 -27.61
CA SER A 188 3.03 28.27 -28.57
C SER A 188 1.79 27.60 -27.95
N ALA A 189 1.81 27.35 -26.63
CA ALA A 189 0.91 26.50 -25.85
C ALA A 189 0.91 25.00 -26.23
N GLY A 190 1.89 24.52 -27.00
CA GLY A 190 1.89 23.13 -27.52
C GLY A 190 2.06 22.05 -26.46
N ILE A 191 2.84 22.30 -25.41
CA ILE A 191 3.00 21.40 -24.26
C ILE A 191 1.77 21.49 -23.35
N THR A 192 1.27 22.70 -23.14
CA THR A 192 0.10 23.03 -22.32
C THR A 192 -1.18 22.41 -22.89
N GLU A 193 -1.43 22.53 -24.19
CA GLU A 193 -2.53 21.89 -24.90
C GLU A 193 -2.47 20.35 -24.76
N ARG A 194 -1.27 19.75 -24.77
CA ARG A 194 -1.08 18.29 -24.63
C ARG A 194 -1.56 17.75 -23.28
N PHE A 195 -1.40 18.52 -22.20
CA PHE A 195 -1.78 18.11 -20.84
C PHE A 195 -3.16 18.64 -20.41
N LEU A 196 -3.55 19.86 -20.79
CA LEU A 196 -4.85 20.43 -20.41
C LEU A 196 -6.02 19.87 -21.22
N ARG A 197 -5.84 19.48 -22.48
CA ARG A 197 -6.95 19.11 -23.39
C ARG A 197 -7.90 18.04 -22.82
N PRO A 198 -7.45 16.97 -22.12
CA PRO A 198 -8.36 16.00 -21.52
C PRO A 198 -9.12 16.48 -20.28
N VAL A 199 -8.69 17.57 -19.64
CA VAL A 199 -9.31 18.13 -18.42
C VAL A 199 -9.95 19.51 -18.64
N ALA A 200 -9.81 20.11 -19.82
CA ALA A 200 -10.21 21.49 -20.12
C ALA A 200 -11.68 21.82 -19.78
N GLN A 201 -12.59 20.86 -19.94
CA GLN A 201 -14.01 21.01 -19.60
C GLN A 201 -14.28 21.20 -18.08
N PHE A 202 -13.30 20.90 -17.22
CA PHE A 202 -13.40 21.07 -15.77
C PHE A 202 -12.70 22.35 -15.27
N LEU A 203 -11.90 23.02 -16.10
CA LEU A 203 -11.08 24.18 -15.71
C LEU A 203 -11.92 25.46 -15.56
N ARG A 204 -12.45 25.72 -14.36
CA ARG A 204 -13.23 26.93 -14.05
C ARG A 204 -12.36 28.20 -13.87
N GLY A 205 -11.44 28.45 -14.80
CA GLY A 205 -10.84 29.78 -15.02
C GLY A 205 -9.41 30.03 -14.54
N SER A 206 -8.64 29.01 -14.13
CA SER A 206 -7.18 29.11 -13.93
C SER A 206 -6.45 28.04 -14.76
N PRO A 207 -5.29 28.34 -15.38
CA PRO A 207 -4.42 27.34 -16.00
C PRO A 207 -3.57 26.58 -14.96
N THR A 208 -3.37 27.17 -13.77
CA THR A 208 -2.31 26.80 -12.84
C THR A 208 -2.57 25.45 -12.17
N THR A 209 -1.78 24.45 -12.58
CA THR A 209 -2.05 23.03 -12.29
C THR A 209 -0.75 22.24 -12.18
N LEU A 210 -0.63 21.40 -11.14
CA LEU A 210 0.40 20.36 -11.11
C LEU A 210 -0.19 19.05 -11.63
N PHE A 211 0.36 18.53 -12.72
CA PHE A 211 0.05 17.20 -13.23
C PHE A 211 1.02 16.17 -12.66
N ALA A 212 0.47 15.16 -12.00
CA ALA A 212 1.22 14.09 -11.38
C ALA A 212 1.04 12.79 -12.20
N PHE A 213 2.11 12.37 -12.86
CA PHE A 213 2.17 11.14 -13.67
C PHE A 213 2.98 10.06 -12.95
N PRO A 214 2.51 8.80 -12.89
CA PRO A 214 3.30 7.70 -12.35
C PRO A 214 4.52 7.41 -13.24
N GLU A 215 5.46 6.62 -12.73
CA GLU A 215 6.59 6.11 -13.52
C GLU A 215 6.07 5.21 -14.66
N ARG A 216 6.56 5.41 -15.88
CA ARG A 216 6.15 4.70 -17.12
C ARG A 216 4.65 4.81 -17.44
N ALA A 217 4.13 6.03 -17.47
CA ALA A 217 2.72 6.28 -17.76
C ALA A 217 2.40 6.17 -19.27
N GLU A 218 1.60 5.18 -19.65
CA GLU A 218 1.10 5.00 -21.02
C GLU A 218 -0.31 5.58 -21.20
N GLY A 219 -0.42 6.66 -21.99
CA GLY A 219 -1.70 7.29 -22.35
C GLY A 219 -2.37 8.13 -21.25
N THR A 220 -3.36 8.94 -21.67
CA THR A 220 -4.20 9.86 -20.84
C THR A 220 -3.47 10.91 -19.99
N ALA A 221 -4.07 12.10 -19.82
CA ALA A 221 -3.49 13.12 -18.93
C ALA A 221 -3.38 12.61 -17.48
N GLY A 222 -2.33 13.04 -16.79
CA GLY A 222 -2.05 12.65 -15.41
C GLY A 222 -3.07 13.22 -14.43
N GLN A 223 -3.01 12.77 -13.18
CA GLN A 223 -3.89 13.30 -12.15
C GLN A 223 -3.54 14.78 -11.90
N ALA A 224 -4.53 15.64 -12.11
CA ALA A 224 -4.40 17.08 -12.06
C ALA A 224 -4.71 17.61 -10.65
N VAL A 225 -3.75 18.33 -10.06
CA VAL A 225 -3.88 18.97 -8.75
C VAL A 225 -3.96 20.48 -8.97
N PHE A 226 -5.17 21.03 -8.83
CA PHE A 226 -5.51 22.41 -9.21
C PHE A 226 -5.25 23.41 -8.07
N ALA A 227 -4.65 24.56 -8.40
CA ALA A 227 -4.28 25.58 -7.39
C ALA A 227 -5.49 26.18 -6.63
N TYR A 228 -6.66 26.25 -7.26
CA TYR A 228 -7.88 26.74 -6.63
C TYR A 228 -8.26 25.98 -5.34
N GLY A 229 -7.94 24.68 -5.24
CA GLY A 229 -8.26 23.86 -4.06
C GLY A 229 -7.56 24.29 -2.77
N GLY A 230 -6.53 25.14 -2.86
CA GLY A 230 -5.84 25.75 -1.73
C GLY A 230 -6.09 27.24 -1.54
N LYS A 231 -6.94 27.89 -2.36
CA LYS A 231 -7.02 29.36 -2.45
C LYS A 231 -7.26 30.06 -1.11
N ASP A 232 -8.16 29.50 -0.29
CA ASP A 232 -8.56 30.06 0.99
C ASP A 232 -7.79 29.42 2.17
N SER A 233 -6.61 28.86 1.89
CA SER A 233 -5.71 28.24 2.88
C SER A 233 -4.65 29.22 3.37
N ALA A 234 -4.18 29.05 4.61
CA ALA A 234 -2.99 29.72 5.12
C ALA A 234 -1.66 29.20 4.51
N ASP A 235 -1.68 28.03 3.85
CA ASP A 235 -0.54 27.53 3.05
C ASP A 235 -1.04 26.86 1.75
N PRO A 236 -1.43 27.65 0.74
CA PRO A 236 -1.94 27.12 -0.54
C PRO A 236 -0.92 26.23 -1.26
N ALA A 237 0.37 26.61 -1.19
CA ALA A 237 1.49 25.82 -1.72
C ALA A 237 1.61 24.46 -1.01
N GLY A 238 1.37 24.41 0.31
CA GLY A 238 1.32 23.17 1.08
C GLY A 238 0.13 22.28 0.74
N VAL A 239 -1.04 22.86 0.42
CA VAL A 239 -2.20 22.09 -0.06
C VAL A 239 -1.89 21.44 -1.41
N LEU A 240 -1.31 22.20 -2.36
CA LEU A 240 -0.86 21.69 -3.66
C LEU A 240 0.21 20.59 -3.54
N TYR A 241 1.24 20.84 -2.72
CA TYR A 241 2.32 19.90 -2.41
C TYR A 241 1.77 18.55 -1.90
N ARG A 242 0.91 18.61 -0.88
CA ARG A 242 0.26 17.41 -0.31
C ARG A 242 -0.67 16.73 -1.31
N GLY A 243 -1.40 17.48 -2.13
CA GLY A 243 -2.26 16.93 -3.19
C GLY A 243 -1.50 16.04 -4.19
N VAL A 244 -0.31 16.48 -4.63
CA VAL A 244 0.57 15.68 -5.51
C VAL A 244 1.12 14.45 -4.77
N LEU A 245 1.56 14.60 -3.52
CA LEU A 245 2.06 13.47 -2.75
C LEU A 245 0.99 12.41 -2.46
N LYS A 246 -0.25 12.81 -2.17
CA LYS A 246 -1.40 11.91 -1.95
C LYS A 246 -1.83 11.20 -3.23
N THR A 247 -1.82 11.90 -4.37
CA THR A 247 -1.99 11.30 -5.70
C THR A 247 -1.00 10.14 -5.96
N TYR A 248 0.23 10.24 -5.44
CA TYR A 248 1.25 9.20 -5.56
C TYR A 248 1.29 8.18 -4.42
N GLY A 249 0.47 8.34 -3.37
CA GLY A 249 0.58 7.55 -2.12
C GLY A 249 1.92 7.74 -1.39
N LEU A 250 2.59 8.88 -1.59
CA LEU A 250 3.94 9.17 -1.10
C LEU A 250 3.97 9.96 0.21
N GLU A 251 3.06 10.92 0.34
CA GLU A 251 2.48 11.19 1.64
C GLU A 251 1.49 10.05 1.85
N ALA A 252 1.44 9.48 3.05
CA ALA A 252 0.27 8.67 3.38
C ALA A 252 -0.96 9.55 3.11
N LEU A 253 -2.00 8.99 2.53
CA LEU A 253 -3.31 9.54 2.82
C LEU A 253 -3.39 9.63 4.36
N ASP A 254 -3.62 10.83 4.92
CA ASP A 254 -4.13 10.92 6.29
C ASP A 254 -5.35 9.99 6.42
N ASP A 255 -6.08 9.89 5.30
CA ASP A 255 -7.16 8.98 4.93
C ASP A 255 -6.73 7.51 4.67
N LEU A 256 -5.59 7.06 5.20
CA LEU A 256 -5.31 5.64 5.52
C LEU A 256 -5.31 5.38 7.03
N ARG A 257 -5.39 6.42 7.86
CA ARG A 257 -5.58 6.28 9.31
C ARG A 257 -7.04 6.48 9.68
N PRO A 258 -7.62 5.59 10.50
CA PRO A 258 -8.62 5.98 11.48
C PRO A 258 -7.94 6.97 12.46
N LEU A 259 -8.00 8.25 12.10
CA LEU A 259 -7.84 9.45 12.94
C LEU A 259 -7.28 9.21 14.37
N ALA A 260 -5.96 9.05 14.50
CA ALA A 260 -5.16 9.24 15.74
C ALA A 260 -5.43 8.30 16.94
N THR A 261 -6.59 7.65 17.00
CA THR A 261 -7.14 6.83 18.07
C THR A 261 -8.19 5.94 17.43
N ASP A 262 -8.38 4.72 17.93
CA ASP A 262 -9.35 3.75 17.40
C ASP A 262 -10.69 4.39 17.01
N HIS A 263 -11.25 5.22 17.91
CA HIS A 263 -12.40 6.11 17.65
C HIS A 263 -12.12 7.52 18.24
N PRO A 264 -11.79 8.55 17.43
CA PRO A 264 -11.61 9.93 17.92
C PRO A 264 -12.96 10.58 18.23
N ARG A 265 -12.99 11.72 18.94
CA ARG A 265 -14.20 12.57 18.94
C ARG A 265 -14.44 13.21 17.57
N ALA A 266 -15.71 13.28 17.15
CA ALA A 266 -16.12 14.00 15.96
C ALA A 266 -15.93 15.53 16.13
N PRO A 267 -15.56 16.27 15.07
CA PRO A 267 -15.54 17.73 15.07
C PRO A 267 -16.89 18.36 15.44
N ASP A 268 -16.89 19.32 16.38
CA ASP A 268 -18.10 19.99 16.89
C ASP A 268 -18.56 21.13 15.94
N ILE A 269 -19.13 20.72 14.81
CA ILE A 269 -19.73 21.60 13.82
C ILE A 269 -21.20 21.90 14.15
N ALA A 270 -21.67 23.05 13.68
CA ALA A 270 -23.09 23.34 13.50
C ALA A 270 -23.35 23.71 12.03
N PHE A 271 -24.53 23.34 11.52
CA PHE A 271 -24.94 23.60 10.14
C PHE A 271 -26.46 23.73 10.03
N THR A 272 -26.92 24.45 9.01
CA THR A 272 -28.35 24.62 8.72
C THR A 272 -28.72 23.83 7.47
N ASP A 273 -29.81 23.07 7.54
CA ASP A 273 -30.29 22.25 6.42
C ASP A 273 -31.22 23.00 5.46
N PHE A 274 -31.63 22.33 4.38
CA PHE A 274 -32.50 22.86 3.33
C PHE A 274 -33.90 23.29 3.80
N THR A 275 -34.34 22.87 5.01
CA THR A 275 -35.60 23.28 5.64
C THR A 275 -35.44 24.55 6.49
N GLY A 276 -34.20 24.90 6.85
CA GLY A 276 -33.87 25.99 7.78
C GLY A 276 -33.62 25.52 9.22
N GLN A 277 -33.72 24.22 9.51
CA GLN A 277 -33.36 23.69 10.83
C GLN A 277 -31.83 23.72 11.00
N THR A 278 -31.37 24.23 12.14
CA THR A 278 -29.95 24.20 12.53
C THR A 278 -29.69 23.00 13.43
N HIS A 279 -28.66 22.23 13.09
CA HIS A 279 -28.20 21.04 13.80
C HIS A 279 -26.76 21.28 14.29
N ARG A 280 -26.39 20.72 15.44
CA ARG A 280 -25.01 20.72 15.95
C ARG A 280 -24.67 19.32 16.45
N LEU A 281 -23.52 18.76 16.06
CA LEU A 281 -23.23 17.35 16.32
C LEU A 281 -23.14 16.97 17.81
N ARG A 282 -22.85 17.91 18.72
CA ARG A 282 -22.90 17.64 20.18
C ARG A 282 -24.31 17.37 20.70
N ASP A 283 -25.34 17.88 20.02
CA ASP A 283 -26.74 17.78 20.47
C ASP A 283 -27.31 16.38 20.16
N HIS A 284 -26.69 15.66 19.21
CA HIS A 284 -26.99 14.28 18.83
C HIS A 284 -26.24 13.23 19.67
N LEU A 285 -25.71 13.60 20.84
CA LEU A 285 -25.24 12.62 21.81
C LEU A 285 -26.37 11.66 22.20
N GLY A 286 -26.00 10.40 22.44
CA GLY A 286 -26.92 9.28 22.58
C GLY A 286 -27.40 8.67 21.25
N GLU A 287 -27.13 9.26 20.09
CA GLU A 287 -27.59 8.79 18.77
C GLU A 287 -26.47 8.09 17.98
N VAL A 288 -26.85 7.28 17.00
CA VAL A 288 -25.91 6.78 15.98
C VAL A 288 -26.04 7.69 14.77
N VAL A 289 -25.03 8.51 14.52
CA VAL A 289 -25.09 9.54 13.48
C VAL A 289 -24.28 9.11 12.26
N VAL A 290 -24.90 9.11 11.08
CA VAL A 290 -24.21 9.00 9.79
C VAL A 290 -24.12 10.38 9.16
N LEU A 291 -22.90 10.87 8.95
CA LEU A 291 -22.59 12.11 8.26
C LEU A 291 -21.94 11.80 6.90
N VAL A 292 -22.61 12.15 5.80
CA VAL A 292 -22.17 11.80 4.44
C VAL A 292 -22.00 13.04 3.56
N PHE A 293 -20.80 13.22 3.01
CA PHE A 293 -20.46 14.25 2.05
C PHE A 293 -20.84 13.81 0.63
N ILE A 294 -21.55 14.67 -0.11
CA ILE A 294 -22.09 14.38 -1.45
C ILE A 294 -21.87 15.54 -2.43
N ALA A 295 -22.09 15.25 -3.72
CA ALA A 295 -22.23 16.25 -4.78
C ALA A 295 -23.52 15.99 -5.59
N ARG A 296 -24.08 17.03 -6.20
CA ARG A 296 -25.37 17.01 -6.95
C ARG A 296 -25.41 15.93 -8.04
N GLU A 297 -24.33 15.80 -8.80
CA GLU A 297 -24.20 14.93 -9.97
C GLU A 297 -23.33 13.69 -9.69
N CYS A 298 -23.47 13.13 -8.48
CA CYS A 298 -22.75 11.93 -8.04
C CYS A 298 -23.66 10.69 -8.04
N PRO A 299 -23.54 9.75 -9.00
CA PRO A 299 -24.32 8.51 -9.02
C PRO A 299 -24.10 7.67 -7.76
N LYS A 300 -22.83 7.45 -7.38
CA LYS A 300 -22.44 6.72 -6.16
C LYS A 300 -23.09 7.27 -4.89
N CYS A 301 -23.28 8.59 -4.81
CA CYS A 301 -23.92 9.25 -3.67
C CYS A 301 -25.43 8.99 -3.63
N LYS A 302 -26.10 8.91 -4.80
CA LYS A 302 -27.51 8.52 -4.90
C LYS A 302 -27.71 7.10 -4.37
N ASP A 303 -26.88 6.17 -4.81
CA ASP A 303 -27.02 4.74 -4.50
C ASP A 303 -26.79 4.47 -2.99
N GLN A 304 -25.79 5.14 -2.41
CA GLN A 304 -25.52 5.05 -0.96
C GLN A 304 -26.62 5.73 -0.13
N LEU A 305 -27.09 6.93 -0.52
CA LEU A 305 -28.19 7.60 0.18
C LEU A 305 -29.51 6.83 0.11
N ALA A 306 -29.78 6.11 -0.98
CA ALA A 306 -30.92 5.20 -1.05
C ALA A 306 -30.82 4.09 0.00
N ALA A 307 -29.68 3.42 0.12
CA ALA A 307 -29.46 2.38 1.14
C ALA A 307 -29.55 2.94 2.58
N LEU A 308 -28.96 4.11 2.83
CA LEU A 308 -29.03 4.79 4.13
C LEU A 308 -30.46 5.24 4.48
N LYS A 309 -31.28 5.63 3.48
CA LYS A 309 -32.69 5.97 3.67
C LYS A 309 -33.54 4.75 4.08
N GLU A 310 -33.35 3.59 3.46
CA GLU A 310 -34.06 2.37 3.89
C GLU A 310 -33.64 1.93 5.30
N LEU A 311 -32.39 2.13 5.67
CA LEU A 311 -31.93 1.92 7.05
C LEU A 311 -32.57 2.94 8.02
N LEU A 312 -32.68 4.21 7.63
CA LEU A 312 -33.32 5.25 8.44
C LEU A 312 -34.82 4.96 8.70
N LYS A 313 -35.55 4.40 7.72
CA LYS A 313 -36.96 3.97 7.89
C LYS A 313 -37.15 2.88 8.95
N THR A 314 -36.12 2.08 9.24
CA THR A 314 -36.20 0.94 10.17
C THR A 314 -35.45 1.17 11.48
N CYS A 315 -34.51 2.12 11.50
CA CYS A 315 -33.61 2.36 12.63
C CYS A 315 -33.66 3.79 13.18
N GLY A 316 -34.32 4.73 12.49
CA GLY A 316 -34.40 6.14 12.88
C GLY A 316 -35.47 6.46 13.94
N PRO A 317 -35.58 7.72 14.37
CA PRO A 317 -36.47 8.13 15.47
C PRO A 317 -37.95 7.86 15.21
N ALA A 318 -38.39 7.80 13.94
CA ALA A 318 -39.76 7.43 13.59
C ALA A 318 -40.06 5.92 13.75
N ALA A 319 -39.03 5.07 13.84
CA ALA A 319 -39.13 3.62 13.95
C ALA A 319 -38.65 3.07 15.31
N ARG A 320 -37.89 3.87 16.08
CA ARG A 320 -37.37 3.52 17.40
C ARG A 320 -37.81 4.57 18.43
N PRO A 321 -38.61 4.22 19.46
CA PRO A 321 -39.06 5.17 20.47
C PRO A 321 -37.94 5.64 21.41
N GLU A 322 -36.84 4.90 21.51
CA GLU A 322 -35.73 5.16 22.43
C GLU A 322 -34.37 5.17 21.73
N LYS A 323 -33.48 6.05 22.24
CA LYS A 323 -32.08 6.12 21.84
C LYS A 323 -31.32 4.85 22.28
N PRO A 324 -30.29 4.40 21.54
CA PRO A 324 -29.79 4.99 20.29
C PRO A 324 -30.69 4.65 19.09
N TRP A 325 -31.03 5.67 18.31
CA TRP A 325 -31.59 5.54 16.96
C TRP A 325 -30.57 6.04 15.93
N LEU A 326 -30.82 5.74 14.65
CA LEU A 326 -30.05 6.25 13.52
C LEU A 326 -30.50 7.67 13.18
N GLN A 327 -29.54 8.60 13.10
CA GLN A 327 -29.72 9.92 12.53
C GLN A 327 -28.85 10.05 11.27
N LEU A 328 -29.37 10.69 10.22
CA LEU A 328 -28.67 10.87 8.94
C LEU A 328 -28.52 12.36 8.62
N PHE A 329 -27.30 12.75 8.24
CA PHE A 329 -26.97 14.09 7.77
C PHE A 329 -26.23 13.99 6.44
N ALA A 330 -26.77 14.62 5.39
CA ALA A 330 -26.10 14.77 4.11
C ALA A 330 -25.51 16.18 3.97
N ILE A 331 -24.26 16.28 3.52
CA ILE A 331 -23.53 17.55 3.37
C ILE A 331 -23.15 17.70 1.89
N CYS A 332 -23.77 18.66 1.18
CA CYS A 332 -23.56 18.86 -0.25
C CYS A 332 -22.47 19.90 -0.50
N THR A 333 -21.36 19.48 -1.13
CA THR A 333 -20.14 20.32 -1.25
C THR A 333 -20.07 21.12 -2.56
N ASP A 334 -21.09 21.06 -3.42
CA ASP A 334 -21.13 21.69 -4.75
C ASP A 334 -22.40 22.50 -5.07
N THR A 335 -23.40 22.53 -4.17
CA THR A 335 -24.64 23.30 -4.38
C THR A 335 -25.25 23.84 -3.09
N THR A 336 -26.06 24.91 -3.21
CA THR A 336 -26.65 25.63 -2.08
C THR A 336 -27.96 26.34 -2.48
N GLY A 337 -28.66 26.91 -1.50
CA GLY A 337 -29.89 27.68 -1.70
C GLY A 337 -31.01 26.86 -2.36
N GLU A 338 -31.73 27.45 -3.32
CA GLU A 338 -32.84 26.75 -4.00
C GLU A 338 -32.37 25.49 -4.73
N ARG A 339 -31.15 25.45 -5.28
CA ARG A 339 -30.60 24.26 -5.95
C ARG A 339 -30.38 23.07 -5.01
N LEU A 340 -30.22 23.33 -3.72
CA LEU A 340 -30.19 22.28 -2.70
C LEU A 340 -31.61 21.75 -2.39
N ARG A 341 -32.61 22.64 -2.37
CA ARG A 341 -34.02 22.28 -2.23
C ARG A 341 -34.58 21.55 -3.45
N GLU A 342 -34.17 21.95 -4.66
CA GLU A 342 -34.41 21.24 -5.91
C GLU A 342 -33.87 19.81 -5.83
N LEU A 343 -32.58 19.64 -5.48
CA LEU A 343 -31.96 18.33 -5.30
C LEU A 343 -32.70 17.46 -4.25
N ALA A 344 -33.12 18.04 -3.12
CA ALA A 344 -33.90 17.32 -2.11
C ALA A 344 -35.27 16.85 -2.65
N ARG A 345 -36.01 17.72 -3.37
CA ARG A 345 -37.30 17.39 -3.98
C ARG A 345 -37.16 16.33 -5.08
N GLU A 346 -36.23 16.51 -6.01
CA GLU A 346 -35.98 15.59 -7.14
C GLU A 346 -35.59 14.18 -6.70
N ARG A 347 -34.84 14.06 -5.60
CA ARG A 347 -34.36 12.77 -5.08
C ARG A 347 -35.25 12.19 -3.99
N GLY A 348 -36.27 12.92 -3.55
CA GLY A 348 -37.14 12.53 -2.44
C GLY A 348 -36.36 12.37 -1.13
N TYR A 349 -35.42 13.28 -0.83
CA TYR A 349 -34.69 13.29 0.43
C TYR A 349 -35.52 13.98 1.52
N ASP A 350 -35.84 13.22 2.56
CA ASP A 350 -36.68 13.55 3.72
C ASP A 350 -35.90 13.53 5.04
N PHE A 351 -34.57 13.55 4.93
CA PHE A 351 -33.60 13.66 6.02
C PHE A 351 -32.79 14.96 5.86
N PRO A 352 -32.24 15.53 6.94
CA PRO A 352 -31.45 16.76 6.88
C PRO A 352 -30.31 16.73 5.84
N LEU A 353 -30.38 17.68 4.91
CA LEU A 353 -29.41 17.94 3.85
C LEU A 353 -28.94 19.40 3.94
N ALA A 354 -27.63 19.61 4.19
CA ALA A 354 -27.03 20.93 4.33
C ALA A 354 -26.07 21.26 3.17
N SER A 355 -25.72 22.55 3.07
CA SER A 355 -24.76 23.10 2.09
C SER A 355 -23.39 23.30 2.74
N ASP A 356 -22.33 22.95 2.03
CA ASP A 356 -20.93 23.17 2.42
C ASP A 356 -20.10 23.67 1.22
N THR A 357 -20.62 24.65 0.48
CA THR A 357 -19.96 25.20 -0.72
C THR A 357 -18.73 26.07 -0.41
N ASP A 358 -18.53 26.44 0.86
CA ASP A 358 -17.31 27.10 1.36
C ASP A 358 -16.30 26.10 1.95
N TRP A 359 -16.64 24.81 1.97
CA TRP A 359 -15.89 23.69 2.54
C TRP A 359 -15.55 23.83 4.04
N ALA A 360 -16.32 24.58 4.83
CA ALA A 360 -16.09 24.69 6.28
C ALA A 360 -16.22 23.34 7.00
N ILE A 361 -17.28 22.58 6.69
CA ILE A 361 -17.57 21.27 7.28
C ILE A 361 -16.59 20.22 6.73
N ARG A 362 -16.35 20.23 5.41
CA ARG A 362 -15.36 19.39 4.72
C ARG A 362 -13.95 19.58 5.29
N ARG A 363 -13.52 20.81 5.58
CA ARG A 363 -12.24 21.10 6.26
C ARG A 363 -12.22 20.54 7.69
N ALA A 364 -13.28 20.72 8.48
CA ALA A 364 -13.34 20.23 9.85
C ALA A 364 -13.21 18.69 9.94
N PHE A 365 -13.88 17.97 9.04
CA PHE A 365 -13.78 16.50 8.92
C PHE A 365 -12.55 16.02 8.12
N ARG A 366 -11.75 16.93 7.58
CA ARG A 366 -10.53 16.68 6.76
C ARG A 366 -10.80 15.92 5.45
N VAL A 367 -12.02 15.99 4.92
CA VAL A 367 -12.41 15.32 3.67
C VAL A 367 -11.70 15.99 2.49
N LEU A 368 -10.70 15.31 1.94
CA LEU A 368 -9.91 15.79 0.79
C LEU A 368 -10.20 15.01 -0.50
N GLY A 369 -10.79 13.82 -0.40
CA GLY A 369 -11.04 12.89 -1.51
C GLY A 369 -12.35 13.12 -2.31
N PRO A 370 -12.68 12.17 -3.21
CA PRO A 370 -13.94 12.15 -3.95
C PRO A 370 -15.14 11.80 -3.05
N VAL A 371 -16.34 12.12 -3.50
CA VAL A 371 -17.62 11.78 -2.84
C VAL A 371 -18.25 10.50 -3.46
N PRO A 372 -19.06 9.72 -2.71
CA PRO A 372 -19.42 9.94 -1.32
C PRO A 372 -18.28 9.62 -0.34
N ASP A 373 -18.23 10.38 0.74
CA ASP A 373 -17.32 10.16 1.86
C ASP A 373 -18.14 10.20 3.17
N THR A 374 -18.01 9.20 4.04
CA THR A 374 -19.04 8.90 5.06
C THR A 374 -18.46 8.55 6.42
N TYR A 375 -18.88 9.27 7.45
CA TYR A 375 -18.50 9.06 8.84
C TYR A 375 -19.67 8.47 9.62
N LEU A 376 -19.38 7.43 10.38
CA LEU A 376 -20.29 6.87 11.38
C LEU A 376 -19.81 7.30 12.76
N ILE A 377 -20.67 7.98 13.50
CA ILE A 377 -20.41 8.52 14.83
C ILE A 377 -21.28 7.76 15.84
N ALA A 378 -20.65 7.34 16.93
CA ALA A 378 -21.26 6.58 18.02
C ALA A 378 -21.94 7.49 19.06
N PRO A 379 -22.81 6.92 19.93
CA PRO A 379 -23.56 7.68 20.95
C PRO A 379 -22.76 8.53 21.94
N ASP A 380 -21.44 8.30 22.07
CA ASP A 380 -20.53 9.09 22.90
C ASP A 380 -19.88 10.28 22.17
N GLY A 381 -20.20 10.44 20.88
CA GLY A 381 -19.64 11.44 19.97
C GLY A 381 -18.32 11.02 19.31
N THR A 382 -17.94 9.74 19.34
CA THR A 382 -16.72 9.25 18.68
C THR A 382 -16.97 8.71 17.26
N ILE A 383 -16.03 8.90 16.33
CA ILE A 383 -16.11 8.35 14.97
C ILE A 383 -15.77 6.85 15.02
N ARG A 384 -16.79 6.00 14.96
CA ARG A 384 -16.67 4.53 15.02
C ARG A 384 -16.13 3.91 13.73
N TYR A 385 -16.43 4.52 12.59
CA TYR A 385 -16.04 4.04 11.25
C TYR A 385 -16.01 5.21 10.24
N HIS A 386 -15.14 5.10 9.24
CA HIS A 386 -15.01 6.03 8.12
C HIS A 386 -15.05 5.21 6.82
N HIS A 387 -16.18 5.28 6.12
CA HIS A 387 -16.42 4.64 4.84
C HIS A 387 -16.04 5.60 3.71
N ARG A 388 -14.95 5.27 2.98
CA ARG A 388 -14.43 6.04 1.85
C ARG A 388 -14.63 5.27 0.54
N SER A 389 -15.35 5.87 -0.40
CA SER A 389 -15.63 5.34 -1.75
C SER A 389 -16.48 4.06 -1.79
N VAL A 390 -17.35 3.98 -2.81
CA VAL A 390 -18.22 2.82 -3.04
C VAL A 390 -17.45 1.71 -3.73
N THR A 391 -16.82 0.86 -2.92
CA THR A 391 -16.39 -0.51 -3.26
C THR A 391 -17.54 -1.47 -2.91
N PRO A 392 -17.80 -2.53 -3.71
CA PRO A 392 -18.76 -3.58 -3.35
C PRO A 392 -18.50 -4.14 -1.94
N GLY A 393 -19.56 -4.39 -1.17
CA GLY A 393 -19.49 -4.87 0.22
C GLY A 393 -19.30 -3.80 1.30
N LEU A 394 -18.71 -2.63 0.99
CA LEU A 394 -18.45 -1.62 2.04
C LEU A 394 -19.72 -0.91 2.55
N ASN A 395 -20.79 -0.86 1.75
CA ASN A 395 -22.11 -0.39 2.22
C ASN A 395 -22.73 -1.37 3.22
N ASP A 396 -22.40 -2.65 3.11
CA ASP A 396 -22.90 -3.68 4.02
C ASP A 396 -22.11 -3.61 5.33
N VAL A 397 -20.78 -3.39 5.27
CA VAL A 397 -19.96 -3.12 6.47
C VAL A 397 -20.46 -1.88 7.22
N LEU A 398 -20.84 -0.81 6.50
CA LEU A 398 -21.45 0.38 7.11
C LEU A 398 -22.79 0.04 7.81
N GLN A 399 -23.65 -0.76 7.18
CA GLN A 399 -24.88 -1.24 7.83
C GLN A 399 -24.59 -2.12 9.06
N MET A 400 -23.56 -2.97 9.01
CA MET A 400 -23.17 -3.86 10.10
C MET A 400 -22.64 -3.08 11.32
N GLU A 401 -21.80 -2.06 11.09
CA GLU A 401 -21.37 -1.12 12.13
C GLU A 401 -22.55 -0.33 12.73
N VAL A 402 -23.47 0.20 11.90
CA VAL A 402 -24.67 0.90 12.37
C VAL A 402 -25.53 -0.03 13.24
N ARG A 403 -25.84 -1.24 12.79
CA ARG A 403 -26.64 -2.22 13.55
C ARG A 403 -25.97 -2.59 14.89
N THR A 404 -24.64 -2.70 14.91
CA THR A 404 -23.85 -2.97 16.12
C THR A 404 -23.99 -1.85 17.15
N LEU A 405 -23.79 -0.59 16.74
CA LEU A 405 -23.98 0.57 17.62
C LEU A 405 -25.43 0.72 18.12
N LEU A 406 -26.40 0.37 17.27
CA LEU A 406 -27.83 0.35 17.60
C LEU A 406 -28.26 -0.84 18.48
N ARG A 407 -27.33 -1.75 18.83
CA ARG A 407 -27.56 -2.98 19.62
C ARG A 407 -28.59 -3.94 18.99
N LEU A 408 -28.63 -4.01 17.66
CA LEU A 408 -29.51 -4.93 16.92
C LEU A 408 -28.82 -6.27 16.65
N ASP A 409 -29.60 -7.32 16.37
CA ASP A 409 -29.06 -8.57 15.82
C ASP A 409 -28.23 -8.26 14.56
N THR A 410 -26.98 -8.69 14.57
CA THR A 410 -25.98 -8.27 13.59
C THR A 410 -25.24 -9.50 13.09
N LYS A 411 -25.73 -10.03 11.97
CA LYS A 411 -25.13 -11.17 11.28
C LYS A 411 -23.83 -10.74 10.61
N PRO A 412 -22.73 -11.51 10.76
CA PRO A 412 -21.47 -11.19 10.12
C PRO A 412 -21.60 -11.30 8.59
N LEU A 413 -20.93 -10.40 7.88
CA LEU A 413 -20.89 -10.36 6.42
C LEU A 413 -19.90 -11.41 5.90
N LEU A 414 -20.31 -12.67 5.97
CA LEU A 414 -19.55 -13.80 5.44
C LEU A 414 -19.88 -13.99 3.96
N ALA A 415 -18.85 -14.02 3.11
CA ALA A 415 -19.02 -14.37 1.71
C ALA A 415 -19.56 -15.81 1.60
N ALA A 416 -20.66 -16.02 0.86
CA ALA A 416 -21.29 -17.35 0.75
C ALA A 416 -20.33 -18.46 0.27
N SER A 417 -19.29 -18.07 -0.49
CA SER A 417 -18.06 -18.82 -0.68
C SER A 417 -16.89 -17.85 -0.85
N GLY A 418 -15.66 -18.28 -0.53
CA GLY A 418 -14.46 -17.43 -0.62
C GLY A 418 -14.06 -16.78 0.72
N TYR A 419 -13.81 -15.47 0.68
CA TYR A 419 -13.19 -14.68 1.76
C TYR A 419 -13.91 -13.34 1.89
N SER A 420 -13.92 -12.76 3.09
CA SER A 420 -14.83 -11.66 3.47
C SER A 420 -14.16 -10.31 3.72
N GLY A 421 -12.86 -10.29 4.06
CA GLY A 421 -12.16 -9.05 4.42
C GLY A 421 -12.01 -8.83 5.92
N ASP A 422 -10.86 -8.25 6.31
CA ASP A 422 -10.56 -7.83 7.68
C ASP A 422 -11.63 -6.90 8.26
N GLN A 423 -12.20 -6.03 7.43
CA GLN A 423 -13.25 -5.07 7.80
C GLN A 423 -14.55 -5.75 8.24
N ALA A 424 -14.88 -6.93 7.72
CA ALA A 424 -16.02 -7.71 8.19
C ALA A 424 -15.78 -8.25 9.60
N CYS A 425 -14.55 -8.67 9.91
CA CYS A 425 -14.15 -9.10 11.25
C CYS A 425 -14.11 -7.93 12.25
N ARG A 426 -13.59 -6.76 11.84
CA ARG A 426 -13.32 -5.58 12.68
C ARG A 426 -14.53 -5.09 13.49
N VAL A 427 -15.74 -5.24 12.97
CA VAL A 427 -16.96 -4.75 13.64
C VAL A 427 -17.16 -5.40 15.01
N CYS A 428 -17.01 -6.73 15.09
CA CYS A 428 -17.16 -7.51 16.32
C CYS A 428 -15.81 -7.77 17.03
N HIS A 429 -14.73 -7.91 16.27
CA HIS A 429 -13.38 -8.24 16.76
C HIS A 429 -12.45 -7.03 16.73
N HIS A 430 -12.96 -5.86 17.13
CA HIS A 430 -12.25 -4.57 17.06
C HIS A 430 -10.88 -4.62 17.74
N GLY A 431 -10.79 -5.13 18.97
CA GLY A 431 -9.52 -5.22 19.70
C GLY A 431 -8.49 -6.13 19.00
N GLN A 432 -8.91 -7.26 18.45
CA GLN A 432 -8.03 -8.17 17.72
C GLN A 432 -7.54 -7.55 16.40
N HIS A 433 -8.40 -6.73 15.77
CA HIS A 433 -8.07 -5.96 14.56
C HIS A 433 -7.05 -4.85 14.86
N THR A 434 -7.23 -4.07 15.93
CA THR A 434 -6.26 -3.04 16.35
C THR A 434 -4.86 -3.64 16.60
N ASP A 435 -4.78 -4.84 17.19
CA ASP A 435 -3.50 -5.54 17.36
C ASP A 435 -2.92 -6.05 16.03
N TRP A 436 -3.74 -6.71 15.20
CA TRP A 436 -3.35 -7.16 13.85
C TRP A 436 -2.80 -6.04 12.98
N LEU A 437 -3.47 -4.88 12.99
CA LEU A 437 -3.12 -3.70 12.20
C LEU A 437 -1.71 -3.21 12.54
N LEU A 438 -1.29 -3.31 13.80
CA LEU A 438 0.06 -2.98 14.27
C LEU A 438 1.02 -4.21 14.28
N THR A 439 0.90 -5.04 13.23
CA THR A 439 1.88 -6.08 12.85
C THR A 439 2.38 -5.86 11.42
N ARG A 440 3.48 -6.54 11.03
CA ARG A 440 3.95 -6.51 9.62
C ARG A 440 3.03 -7.26 8.65
N HIS A 441 2.03 -8.01 9.14
CA HIS A 441 1.02 -8.66 8.30
C HIS A 441 -0.02 -7.66 7.78
N GLY A 442 -0.45 -6.71 8.62
CA GLY A 442 -1.39 -5.64 8.25
C GLY A 442 -0.87 -4.63 7.21
N CYS A 443 0.44 -4.65 6.93
CA CYS A 443 1.07 -3.83 5.90
C CYS A 443 1.79 -4.65 4.81
N ALA A 444 1.48 -5.94 4.66
CA ALA A 444 2.21 -6.83 3.77
C ALA A 444 2.18 -6.39 2.28
N TRP A 445 1.08 -5.80 1.81
CA TRP A 445 0.97 -5.32 0.42
C TRP A 445 1.92 -4.15 0.12
N GLU A 446 2.06 -3.21 1.04
CA GLU A 446 2.92 -2.02 0.91
C GLU A 446 4.38 -2.40 0.64
N THR A 447 4.84 -3.52 1.20
CA THR A 447 6.19 -4.05 0.93
C THR A 447 6.39 -4.49 -0.52
N LEU A 448 5.34 -4.95 -1.21
CA LEU A 448 5.41 -5.30 -2.63
C LEU A 448 5.50 -4.05 -3.51
N VAL A 449 4.68 -3.04 -3.20
CA VAL A 449 4.67 -1.74 -3.92
C VAL A 449 6.04 -1.08 -3.84
N ARG A 450 6.66 -1.06 -2.65
CA ARG A 450 8.02 -0.52 -2.43
C ARG A 450 9.12 -1.23 -3.22
N LEU A 451 8.91 -2.50 -3.58
CA LEU A 451 9.88 -3.32 -4.32
C LEU A 451 9.60 -3.41 -5.83
N GLY A 452 8.46 -2.90 -6.30
CA GLY A 452 7.98 -3.15 -7.66
C GLY A 452 7.67 -4.65 -7.88
N ARG A 453 6.91 -5.26 -6.97
CA ARG A 453 6.51 -6.69 -6.99
C ARG A 453 5.01 -6.90 -6.78
N GLN A 454 4.21 -5.84 -6.79
CA GLN A 454 2.75 -5.91 -6.61
C GLN A 454 2.04 -6.73 -7.71
N ASP A 455 2.67 -6.90 -8.87
CA ASP A 455 2.18 -7.68 -10.02
C ASP A 455 2.91 -9.04 -10.17
N ASP A 456 3.82 -9.39 -9.26
CA ASP A 456 4.58 -10.65 -9.30
C ASP A 456 3.81 -11.77 -8.56
N PRO A 457 3.31 -12.81 -9.26
CA PRO A 457 2.50 -13.84 -8.64
C PRO A 457 3.22 -14.63 -7.54
N GLU A 458 4.55 -14.79 -7.62
CA GLU A 458 5.37 -15.46 -6.60
C GLU A 458 5.51 -14.62 -5.33
N CYS A 459 5.41 -13.30 -5.43
CA CYS A 459 5.42 -12.39 -4.28
C CYS A 459 4.00 -12.21 -3.71
N VAL A 460 3.01 -11.99 -4.59
CA VAL A 460 1.61 -11.74 -4.19
C VAL A 460 1.05 -12.90 -3.36
N ARG A 461 1.32 -14.17 -3.71
CA ARG A 461 0.77 -15.35 -3.00
C ARG A 461 1.00 -15.40 -1.48
N CYS A 462 1.99 -14.68 -0.95
CA CYS A 462 2.30 -14.63 0.49
C CYS A 462 2.00 -13.27 1.16
N HIS A 463 1.51 -12.28 0.41
CA HIS A 463 1.35 -10.89 0.87
C HIS A 463 -0.10 -10.38 0.80
N VAL A 464 -1.03 -11.22 0.35
CA VAL A 464 -2.48 -10.97 0.28
C VAL A 464 -3.25 -12.20 0.72
N VAL A 465 -4.57 -12.09 0.83
CA VAL A 465 -5.43 -13.20 1.24
C VAL A 465 -5.70 -14.13 0.07
N ALA A 466 -5.19 -15.36 0.18
CA ALA A 466 -5.56 -16.49 -0.66
C ALA A 466 -5.46 -16.25 -2.19
N ALA A 467 -4.52 -15.40 -2.65
CA ALA A 467 -4.28 -15.22 -4.08
C ALA A 467 -4.05 -16.56 -4.79
N GLN A 468 -4.47 -16.63 -6.06
CA GLN A 468 -4.49 -17.84 -6.89
C GLN A 468 -5.45 -18.95 -6.39
N ARG A 469 -6.24 -18.73 -5.33
CA ARG A 469 -7.32 -19.64 -4.89
C ARG A 469 -8.71 -19.08 -5.27
N PRO A 470 -9.73 -19.94 -5.47
CA PRO A 470 -11.10 -19.48 -5.72
C PRO A 470 -11.60 -18.52 -4.63
N GLY A 471 -12.14 -17.37 -5.06
CA GLY A 471 -12.65 -16.31 -4.18
C GLY A 471 -11.59 -15.48 -3.45
N GLY A 472 -10.29 -15.75 -3.64
CA GLY A 472 -9.19 -14.98 -3.03
C GLY A 472 -8.84 -13.69 -3.78
N PHE A 473 -7.77 -13.02 -3.36
CA PHE A 473 -7.32 -11.76 -3.95
C PHE A 473 -6.97 -11.88 -5.44
N VAL A 474 -7.43 -10.90 -6.21
CA VAL A 474 -7.15 -10.73 -7.65
C VAL A 474 -6.26 -9.50 -7.88
N ASN A 475 -6.70 -8.31 -7.45
CA ASN A 475 -5.94 -7.05 -7.48
C ASN A 475 -6.67 -5.98 -6.63
N LEU A 476 -6.06 -4.81 -6.41
CA LEU A 476 -6.67 -3.71 -5.64
C LEU A 476 -7.93 -3.10 -6.26
N THR A 477 -8.18 -3.27 -7.56
CA THR A 477 -9.37 -2.73 -8.22
C THR A 477 -10.60 -3.62 -7.98
N VAL A 478 -10.40 -4.94 -7.95
CA VAL A 478 -11.47 -5.94 -7.82
C VAL A 478 -11.66 -6.40 -6.37
N THR A 479 -10.56 -6.63 -5.64
CA THR A 479 -10.54 -7.22 -4.28
C THR A 479 -9.67 -6.42 -3.30
N PRO A 480 -9.84 -5.08 -3.14
CA PRO A 480 -9.01 -4.30 -2.21
C PRO A 480 -9.13 -4.76 -0.75
N HIS A 481 -10.31 -5.27 -0.37
CA HIS A 481 -10.61 -5.82 0.96
C HIS A 481 -9.94 -7.18 1.24
N LEU A 482 -9.19 -7.75 0.29
CA LEU A 482 -8.38 -8.97 0.46
C LEU A 482 -6.86 -8.67 0.39
N SER A 483 -6.47 -7.39 0.40
CA SER A 483 -5.06 -6.99 0.45
C SER A 483 -4.46 -7.21 1.85
N ASN A 484 -3.13 -7.34 1.90
CA ASN A 484 -2.37 -7.68 3.12
C ASN A 484 -2.65 -9.10 3.66
N VAL A 485 -1.88 -9.54 4.66
CA VAL A 485 -2.06 -10.86 5.28
C VAL A 485 -3.05 -10.70 6.44
N GLN A 486 -4.33 -11.03 6.22
CA GLN A 486 -5.41 -10.75 7.17
C GLN A 486 -5.82 -11.95 8.03
N CYS A 487 -6.79 -11.74 8.93
CA CYS A 487 -7.45 -12.77 9.73
C CYS A 487 -7.65 -14.11 9.00
N GLU A 488 -8.24 -14.07 7.80
CA GLU A 488 -8.60 -15.26 7.03
C GLU A 488 -7.41 -15.99 6.39
N SER A 489 -6.23 -15.35 6.29
CA SER A 489 -4.97 -16.02 5.92
C SER A 489 -4.51 -17.01 7.00
N CYS A 490 -4.97 -16.85 8.26
CA CYS A 490 -4.67 -17.76 9.36
C CYS A 490 -5.89 -18.58 9.81
N HIS A 491 -7.04 -17.93 10.00
CA HIS A 491 -8.27 -18.56 10.50
C HIS A 491 -9.13 -19.23 9.39
N GLY A 492 -8.71 -19.13 8.13
CA GLY A 492 -9.50 -19.55 6.98
C GLY A 492 -10.61 -18.56 6.62
N GLY A 493 -11.18 -18.70 5.42
CA GLY A 493 -12.34 -17.92 5.00
C GLY A 493 -13.56 -18.20 5.88
N ASN A 494 -14.32 -17.16 6.22
CA ASN A 494 -15.65 -17.26 6.85
C ASN A 494 -15.73 -17.92 8.25
N GLY A 495 -14.62 -18.04 8.98
CA GLY A 495 -14.53 -18.76 10.27
C GLY A 495 -15.24 -18.16 11.49
N CYS A 496 -16.43 -17.56 11.35
CA CYS A 496 -17.14 -16.93 12.46
C CYS A 496 -18.00 -17.92 13.27
N ALA A 497 -17.49 -18.30 14.46
CA ALA A 497 -18.15 -19.21 15.39
C ALA A 497 -19.59 -18.80 15.78
N ALA A 498 -19.90 -17.50 15.83
CA ALA A 498 -21.22 -16.99 16.16
C ALA A 498 -22.27 -17.25 15.06
N ALA A 499 -21.84 -17.43 13.80
CA ALA A 499 -22.72 -17.74 12.67
C ALA A 499 -22.72 -19.23 12.30
N THR A 500 -21.59 -19.95 12.49
CA THR A 500 -21.46 -21.36 12.14
C THR A 500 -21.76 -22.33 13.29
N GLY A 501 -21.76 -21.84 14.54
CA GLY A 501 -21.80 -22.69 15.75
C GLY A 501 -20.52 -23.49 16.01
N GLN A 502 -19.53 -23.43 15.11
CA GLN A 502 -18.28 -24.19 15.21
C GLN A 502 -17.27 -23.43 16.08
N LYS A 503 -16.66 -24.13 17.05
CA LYS A 503 -15.56 -23.55 17.83
C LYS A 503 -14.32 -23.40 16.94
N PRO A 504 -13.59 -22.26 16.99
CA PRO A 504 -12.36 -22.11 16.22
C PRO A 504 -11.31 -23.15 16.63
N GLU A 505 -10.68 -23.81 15.66
CA GLU A 505 -9.52 -24.66 15.96
C GLU A 505 -8.28 -23.81 16.31
N PRO A 506 -7.38 -24.30 17.19
CA PRO A 506 -6.08 -23.67 17.40
C PRO A 506 -5.25 -23.63 16.10
N ILE A 507 -4.68 -22.47 15.78
CA ILE A 507 -3.79 -22.31 14.63
C ILE A 507 -2.53 -23.19 14.80
N LYS A 508 -2.23 -23.98 13.77
CA LYS A 508 -1.12 -24.95 13.70
C LYS A 508 0.01 -24.39 12.83
N ALA A 509 1.26 -24.81 13.08
CA ALA A 509 2.45 -24.29 12.39
C ALA A 509 2.34 -24.30 10.86
N ALA A 510 1.77 -25.37 10.28
CA ALA A 510 1.53 -25.54 8.85
C ALA A 510 0.81 -24.37 8.17
N VAL A 511 -0.03 -23.60 8.91
CA VAL A 511 -0.70 -22.40 8.40
C VAL A 511 0.31 -21.28 8.14
N CYS A 512 1.22 -21.03 9.08
CA CYS A 512 2.29 -20.05 8.95
C CYS A 512 3.32 -20.47 7.89
N GLU A 513 3.64 -21.77 7.85
CA GLU A 513 4.63 -22.37 6.94
C GLU A 513 4.20 -22.34 5.46
N THR A 514 2.94 -22.01 5.15
CA THR A 514 2.50 -21.67 3.77
C THR A 514 3.26 -20.48 3.17
N CYS A 515 3.78 -19.59 4.02
CA CYS A 515 4.53 -18.40 3.64
C CYS A 515 5.92 -18.37 4.28
N HIS A 516 6.07 -18.92 5.49
CA HIS A 516 7.32 -18.97 6.24
C HIS A 516 8.07 -20.30 6.06
N ASP A 517 8.32 -20.69 4.81
CA ASP A 517 9.09 -21.88 4.47
C ASP A 517 10.63 -21.66 4.51
N ALA A 518 11.40 -22.68 4.18
CA ALA A 518 12.87 -22.63 4.16
C ALA A 518 13.48 -21.69 3.08
N LYS A 519 12.73 -21.31 2.03
CA LYS A 519 13.14 -20.36 0.98
C LYS A 519 12.82 -18.92 1.41
N HIS A 520 11.63 -18.67 1.92
CA HIS A 520 11.11 -17.33 2.19
C HIS A 520 11.32 -16.87 3.64
N SER A 521 11.53 -17.78 4.60
CA SER A 521 11.88 -17.47 6.01
C SER A 521 12.69 -18.61 6.67
N PRO A 522 13.95 -18.85 6.28
CA PRO A 522 14.76 -20.00 6.74
C PRO A 522 14.95 -20.09 8.25
N ARG A 523 14.90 -18.97 8.99
CA ARG A 523 14.99 -18.90 10.46
C ARG A 523 13.62 -18.85 11.17
N PHE A 524 12.51 -19.11 10.49
CA PHE A 524 11.18 -19.11 11.11
C PHE A 524 11.04 -20.21 12.17
N ASP A 525 10.70 -19.80 13.39
CA ASP A 525 10.31 -20.71 14.46
C ASP A 525 8.89 -20.36 14.94
N PHE A 526 8.00 -21.36 14.92
CA PHE A 526 6.59 -21.15 15.26
C PHE A 526 6.38 -20.78 16.74
N ALA A 527 7.16 -21.36 17.66
CA ALA A 527 7.02 -21.09 19.09
C ALA A 527 7.48 -19.67 19.45
N ALA A 528 8.57 -19.19 18.86
CA ALA A 528 9.07 -17.82 19.03
C ALA A 528 8.27 -16.76 18.25
N ALA A 529 7.63 -17.13 17.13
CA ALA A 529 6.81 -16.22 16.32
C ALA A 529 5.39 -16.06 16.86
N ARG A 530 4.74 -17.14 17.31
CA ARG A 530 3.32 -17.15 17.72
C ARG A 530 2.93 -16.08 18.76
N PRO A 531 3.72 -15.79 19.81
CA PRO A 531 3.42 -14.72 20.78
C PRO A 531 3.26 -13.32 20.17
N ARG A 532 3.76 -13.09 18.94
CA ARG A 532 3.70 -11.80 18.25
C ARG A 532 2.38 -11.58 17.49
N VAL A 533 1.50 -12.58 17.49
CA VAL A 533 0.22 -12.61 16.74
C VAL A 533 -0.92 -13.26 17.56
N LEU A 534 -0.92 -13.08 18.89
CA LEU A 534 -1.98 -13.61 19.77
C LEU A 534 -3.22 -12.70 19.86
N HIS A 535 -3.15 -11.48 19.33
CA HIS A 535 -4.25 -10.49 19.32
C HIS A 535 -4.72 -10.05 20.73
N ASP A 536 -3.81 -10.12 21.71
CA ASP A 536 -4.03 -9.84 23.13
C ASP A 536 -3.52 -8.45 23.58
N ARG A 537 -2.77 -7.73 22.72
CA ARG A 537 -2.11 -6.46 23.07
C ARG A 537 -3.01 -5.23 22.91
N ALA A 538 -4.27 -5.39 22.50
CA ALA A 538 -5.21 -4.29 22.24
C ALA A 538 -5.24 -3.22 23.36
N ALA A 539 -5.31 -3.66 24.63
CA ALA A 539 -5.34 -2.78 25.79
C ALA A 539 -3.99 -2.06 26.09
N GLN A 540 -2.87 -2.57 25.55
CA GLN A 540 -1.58 -1.88 25.56
C GLN A 540 -1.53 -0.84 24.43
N LEU A 541 -1.93 -1.23 23.22
CA LEU A 541 -1.91 -0.39 22.02
C LEU A 541 -2.88 0.80 22.11
N ALA A 542 -4.00 0.64 22.84
CA ALA A 542 -4.93 1.73 23.14
C ALA A 542 -4.32 2.84 24.02
N ARG A 543 -3.34 2.51 24.88
CA ARG A 543 -2.67 3.48 25.78
C ARG A 543 -1.66 4.38 25.08
N LEU A 544 -1.19 3.97 23.90
CA LEU A 544 -0.30 4.78 23.07
C LEU A 544 -1.02 6.05 22.60
N SER A 545 -0.26 7.12 22.39
CA SER A 545 -0.74 8.28 21.64
C SER A 545 -0.89 7.97 20.15
N ALA A 546 -1.50 8.91 19.43
CA ALA A 546 -1.54 8.93 17.98
C ALA A 546 -0.15 8.80 17.36
N ALA A 547 0.77 9.68 17.77
CA ALA A 547 2.12 9.76 17.23
C ALA A 547 2.91 8.47 17.45
N GLU A 548 2.70 7.78 18.57
CA GLU A 548 3.37 6.50 18.88
C GLU A 548 2.85 5.33 18.04
N ARG A 549 1.52 5.19 17.87
CA ARG A 549 0.94 4.22 16.93
C ARG A 549 1.40 4.50 15.50
N ASP A 550 1.45 5.77 15.12
CA ASP A 550 1.84 6.25 13.81
C ASP A 550 3.33 6.01 13.49
N GLU A 551 4.20 6.19 14.49
CA GLU A 551 5.62 5.88 14.46
C GLU A 551 5.87 4.37 14.38
N GLN A 552 5.17 3.58 15.22
CA GLN A 552 5.23 2.13 15.21
C GLN A 552 4.78 1.56 13.85
N MET A 553 3.65 2.03 13.32
CA MET A 553 3.17 1.65 11.99
C MET A 553 4.20 1.97 10.91
N ARG A 554 4.77 3.20 10.91
CA ARG A 554 5.78 3.59 9.92
C ARG A 554 7.03 2.70 9.96
N LYS A 555 7.50 2.29 11.15
CA LYS A 555 8.60 1.31 11.34
C LYS A 555 8.24 -0.11 10.88
N LEU A 556 6.97 -0.50 10.97
CA LEU A 556 6.47 -1.79 10.48
C LEU A 556 6.39 -1.81 8.94
N CYS A 557 5.82 -0.77 8.33
CA CYS A 557 5.66 -0.64 6.88
C CYS A 557 6.97 -0.40 6.11
N SER A 558 7.92 0.34 6.69
CA SER A 558 9.20 0.67 6.04
C SER A 558 10.12 -0.53 5.81
N GLY A 559 9.89 -1.64 6.51
CA GLY A 559 10.84 -2.76 6.61
C GLY A 559 12.06 -2.48 7.52
N THR A 560 12.29 -1.23 7.91
CA THR A 560 13.43 -0.83 8.77
C THR A 560 13.24 -1.29 10.22
N GLY A 561 14.33 -1.28 10.99
CA GLY A 561 14.32 -1.72 12.39
C GLY A 561 13.89 -3.17 12.59
N ARG A 562 13.92 -4.00 11.54
CA ARG A 562 13.77 -5.45 11.69
C ARG A 562 15.02 -5.98 12.36
N GLU A 563 14.85 -6.63 13.50
CA GLU A 563 15.91 -7.45 14.07
C GLU A 563 16.11 -8.67 13.14
N LEU A 564 17.21 -8.65 12.37
CA LEU A 564 17.49 -9.61 11.28
C LEU A 564 18.12 -10.91 11.79
N PHE A 565 18.82 -10.82 12.92
CA PHE A 565 19.57 -11.88 13.54
C PHE A 565 19.17 -12.02 15.02
N ASP A 566 19.66 -13.04 15.70
CA ASP A 566 19.41 -13.19 17.14
C ASP A 566 20.26 -12.16 17.92
N PRO A 567 19.66 -11.23 18.70
CA PRO A 567 20.42 -10.21 19.44
C PRO A 567 21.21 -10.78 20.62
N GLU A 568 20.85 -11.97 21.13
CA GLU A 568 21.48 -12.57 22.30
C GLU A 568 22.69 -13.44 21.94
N THR A 569 22.79 -13.94 20.70
CA THR A 569 23.96 -14.69 20.24
C THR A 569 25.15 -13.74 20.00
N PRO A 570 26.32 -13.96 20.64
CA PRO A 570 27.48 -13.09 20.44
C PRO A 570 28.08 -13.16 19.03
N TYR A 571 28.66 -12.03 18.59
CA TYR A 571 29.57 -11.97 17.45
C TYR A 571 30.95 -12.56 17.82
N VAL A 572 31.68 -13.08 16.83
CA VAL A 572 33.02 -13.69 16.99
C VAL A 572 34.09 -13.21 16.00
N GLY A 573 33.69 -12.46 14.97
CA GLY A 573 34.56 -11.86 13.96
C GLY A 573 34.96 -12.84 12.86
N SER A 574 35.22 -12.31 11.66
CA SER A 574 35.52 -13.11 10.46
C SER A 574 36.74 -14.04 10.64
N ALA A 575 37.68 -13.67 11.52
CA ALA A 575 38.84 -14.50 11.88
C ALA A 575 38.46 -15.86 12.53
N ALA A 576 37.33 -15.94 13.25
CA ALA A 576 36.82 -17.21 13.77
C ALA A 576 36.29 -18.11 12.64
N CYS A 577 35.59 -17.53 11.66
CA CYS A 577 35.06 -18.25 10.50
C CYS A 577 36.17 -18.81 9.59
N ALA A 578 37.27 -18.05 9.44
CA ALA A 578 38.38 -18.35 8.53
C ALA A 578 38.99 -19.74 8.67
N ARG A 579 38.93 -20.35 9.87
CA ARG A 579 39.48 -21.69 10.13
C ARG A 579 38.71 -22.81 9.41
N CYS A 580 37.40 -22.67 9.30
CA CYS A 580 36.52 -23.66 8.65
C CYS A 580 36.13 -23.24 7.21
N HIS A 581 36.17 -21.93 6.94
CA HIS A 581 35.75 -21.30 5.69
C HIS A 581 36.87 -20.47 5.04
N PRO A 582 38.03 -21.08 4.70
CA PRO A 582 39.17 -20.35 4.15
C PRO A 582 38.89 -19.79 2.73
N THR A 583 38.06 -20.48 1.94
CA THR A 583 37.67 -20.04 0.59
C THR A 583 36.79 -18.79 0.65
N GLU A 584 35.81 -18.80 1.54
CA GLU A 584 34.86 -17.71 1.74
C GLU A 584 35.54 -16.51 2.41
N GLN A 585 36.45 -16.75 3.37
CA GLN A 585 37.29 -15.70 3.96
C GLN A 585 38.20 -15.03 2.91
N ALA A 586 38.83 -15.80 2.02
CA ALA A 586 39.68 -15.26 0.97
C ALA A 586 38.90 -14.36 -0.01
N ALA A 587 37.67 -14.77 -0.37
CA ALA A 587 36.78 -13.93 -1.16
C ALA A 587 36.34 -12.67 -0.39
N MET A 588 35.97 -12.79 0.89
CA MET A 588 35.54 -11.65 1.71
C MET A 588 36.66 -10.63 1.94
N ALA A 589 37.92 -11.06 2.07
CA ALA A 589 39.07 -10.17 2.22
C ALA A 589 39.41 -9.35 0.95
N ALA A 590 38.93 -9.77 -0.21
CA ALA A 590 39.06 -9.03 -1.46
C ALA A 590 37.95 -7.96 -1.65
N GLU A 591 36.81 -8.12 -0.97
CA GLU A 591 35.65 -7.23 -1.10
C GLU A 591 35.89 -5.83 -0.49
N PRO A 592 35.27 -4.77 -1.07
CA PRO A 592 35.26 -3.43 -0.45
C PRO A 592 34.69 -3.41 0.97
N HIS A 593 33.76 -4.34 1.27
CA HIS A 593 33.14 -4.54 2.59
C HIS A 593 34.18 -4.74 3.71
N ALA A 594 35.18 -5.60 3.51
CA ALA A 594 36.25 -5.83 4.48
C ALA A 594 37.16 -4.60 4.70
N ARG A 595 37.12 -3.61 3.79
CA ARG A 595 37.88 -2.35 3.86
C ARG A 595 37.02 -1.15 4.28
N ALA A 596 35.75 -1.35 4.61
CA ALA A 596 34.81 -0.28 4.91
C ALA A 596 35.29 0.65 6.03
N PHE A 597 35.88 0.11 7.10
CA PHE A 597 36.39 0.90 8.22
C PHE A 597 37.58 1.78 7.83
N GLU A 598 38.54 1.25 7.07
CA GLU A 598 39.68 2.02 6.57
C GLU A 598 39.26 3.21 5.70
N ILE A 599 38.13 3.11 4.98
CA ILE A 599 37.58 4.23 4.21
C ILE A 599 37.18 5.40 5.12
N ILE A 600 36.52 5.17 6.27
CA ILE A 600 36.13 6.26 7.19
C ILE A 600 37.24 6.70 8.15
N LYS A 601 38.30 5.89 8.26
CA LYS A 601 39.54 6.16 9.01
C LYS A 601 40.54 7.01 8.21
N THR A 602 40.51 6.92 6.88
CA THR A 602 41.45 7.63 5.97
C THR A 602 40.81 8.69 5.07
N ALA A 603 39.47 8.82 5.05
CA ALA A 603 38.80 9.86 4.28
C ALA A 603 39.08 11.26 4.84
N ALA A 604 39.56 12.17 3.98
CA ALA A 604 39.56 13.59 4.27
C ALA A 604 38.10 14.08 4.48
N PRO A 605 37.77 14.76 5.59
CA PRO A 605 36.38 15.12 5.93
C PRO A 605 35.62 15.87 4.83
N ASP A 606 36.30 16.72 4.06
CA ASP A 606 35.68 17.58 3.04
C ASP A 606 35.88 17.07 1.60
N ALA A 607 36.21 15.79 1.42
CA ALA A 607 36.44 15.20 0.11
C ALA A 607 35.23 15.44 -0.84
N PRO A 608 35.39 16.10 -2.01
CA PRO A 608 34.26 16.52 -2.85
C PRO A 608 33.32 15.39 -3.32
N LYS A 609 33.83 14.15 -3.35
CA LYS A 609 33.07 12.91 -3.65
C LYS A 609 32.04 12.53 -2.58
N LEU A 610 32.12 13.08 -1.37
CA LEU A 610 31.15 12.84 -0.30
C LEU A 610 29.86 13.65 -0.54
N PRO A 611 28.66 13.10 -0.25
CA PRO A 611 27.42 13.86 -0.15
C PRO A 611 27.57 15.04 0.81
N ALA A 612 26.85 16.15 0.58
CA ALA A 612 26.99 17.36 1.39
C ALA A 612 26.75 17.10 2.90
N HIS A 613 25.81 16.21 3.25
CA HIS A 613 25.53 15.82 4.63
C HIS A 613 26.60 14.92 5.28
N LYS A 614 27.62 14.46 4.53
CA LYS A 614 28.76 13.65 5.01
C LYS A 614 30.09 14.42 5.01
N ARG A 615 30.10 15.71 4.66
CA ARG A 615 31.31 16.56 4.66
C ARG A 615 31.55 17.19 6.04
N GLY A 616 32.81 17.50 6.35
CA GLY A 616 33.23 18.02 7.66
C GLY A 616 33.14 17.00 8.80
N VAL A 617 32.92 15.71 8.49
CA VAL A 617 32.69 14.65 9.49
C VAL A 617 33.85 13.65 9.55
N VAL A 618 34.38 13.41 10.75
CA VAL A 618 35.28 12.28 11.03
C VAL A 618 34.41 11.06 11.38
N GLY A 619 34.31 10.07 10.47
CA GLY A 619 33.39 8.94 10.64
C GLY A 619 33.68 8.05 11.85
N LEU A 620 34.92 8.03 12.35
CA LEU A 620 35.30 7.24 13.52
C LEU A 620 34.67 7.70 14.84
N THR A 621 34.19 8.93 14.95
CA THR A 621 33.54 9.46 16.17
C THR A 621 32.01 9.44 16.07
N ARG A 622 31.44 8.77 15.06
CA ARG A 622 30.02 8.83 14.70
C ARG A 622 29.36 7.45 14.70
N PRO A 623 28.51 7.13 15.70
CA PRO A 623 27.73 5.89 15.73
C PRO A 623 26.87 5.65 14.47
N GLU A 624 26.44 6.71 13.79
CA GLU A 624 25.77 6.65 12.49
C GLU A 624 26.68 6.13 11.35
N CYS A 625 27.98 6.43 11.36
CA CYS A 625 28.93 5.89 10.40
C CYS A 625 29.40 4.48 10.80
N LEU A 626 29.75 4.29 12.08
CA LEU A 626 30.26 3.01 12.59
C LEU A 626 29.27 1.86 12.38
N ARG A 627 27.95 2.11 12.49
CA ARG A 627 26.88 1.13 12.18
C ARG A 627 26.98 0.49 10.79
N CYS A 628 27.48 1.21 9.79
CA CYS A 628 27.58 0.71 8.41
C CYS A 628 29.00 0.30 8.01
N HIS A 629 30.00 0.56 8.86
CA HIS A 629 31.43 0.38 8.55
C HIS A 629 32.15 -0.58 9.52
N THR A 630 31.44 -1.20 10.46
CA THR A 630 31.95 -2.17 11.44
C THR A 630 31.02 -3.38 11.55
N THR A 631 31.51 -4.47 12.15
CA THR A 631 30.71 -5.69 12.35
C THR A 631 30.04 -5.68 13.73
N GLY A 632 28.72 -5.83 13.77
CA GLY A 632 27.96 -5.99 15.02
C GLY A 632 27.92 -4.75 15.92
N PHE A 633 27.91 -3.54 15.35
CA PHE A 633 27.93 -2.29 16.14
C PHE A 633 26.89 -2.25 17.27
N GLY A 634 27.37 -2.08 18.51
CA GLY A 634 26.55 -2.00 19.72
C GLY A 634 25.94 -3.34 20.16
N ARG A 635 26.42 -4.48 19.65
CA ARG A 635 25.92 -5.83 20.00
C ARG A 635 26.95 -6.62 20.80
N THR A 636 26.46 -7.64 21.51
CA THR A 636 27.27 -8.57 22.32
C THR A 636 28.40 -9.18 21.49
N GLY A 637 29.65 -8.91 21.88
CA GLY A 637 30.85 -9.39 21.18
C GLY A 637 31.18 -8.67 19.87
N GLY A 638 30.35 -7.73 19.39
CA GLY A 638 30.62 -6.94 18.18
C GLY A 638 31.44 -5.68 18.45
N TYR A 639 31.54 -4.79 17.46
CA TYR A 639 32.14 -3.46 17.64
C TYR A 639 31.34 -2.66 18.69
N PRO A 640 31.98 -1.98 19.67
CA PRO A 640 31.26 -1.38 20.80
C PRO A 640 30.49 -0.11 20.40
N ALA A 641 29.41 0.18 21.13
CA ALA A 641 28.70 1.45 21.01
C ALA A 641 29.46 2.61 21.69
N GLU A 642 30.14 2.32 22.81
CA GLU A 642 30.92 3.26 23.60
C GLU A 642 32.39 2.83 23.62
N PRO A 643 33.37 3.72 23.36
CA PRO A 643 34.78 3.37 23.32
C PRO A 643 35.37 3.23 24.73
N SER A 644 35.04 2.14 25.44
CA SER A 644 35.66 1.79 26.71
C SER A 644 37.06 1.19 26.52
N ALA A 645 37.98 1.54 27.41
CA ALA A 645 39.33 1.00 27.44
C ALA A 645 39.55 0.19 28.73
N PRO A 646 40.46 -0.79 28.71
CA PRO A 646 40.55 -1.97 27.84
C PRO A 646 40.04 -3.23 28.60
N PRO A 647 39.92 -4.45 28.03
CA PRO A 647 40.52 -5.00 26.82
C PRO A 647 39.78 -4.70 25.51
N THR A 648 40.54 -4.76 24.42
CA THR A 648 40.17 -4.45 23.05
C THR A 648 38.92 -5.18 22.54
N PRO A 649 37.96 -4.48 21.90
CA PRO A 649 37.22 -5.04 20.77
C PRO A 649 38.22 -5.11 19.59
N PRO A 650 38.69 -6.30 19.17
CA PRO A 650 39.84 -6.39 18.27
C PRO A 650 39.54 -5.90 16.85
N SER A 651 40.60 -5.74 16.06
CA SER A 651 40.54 -5.55 14.59
C SER A 651 39.67 -6.60 13.86
N ALA A 652 39.36 -7.72 14.50
CA ALA A 652 38.40 -8.72 14.04
C ALA A 652 36.97 -8.18 13.77
N MET A 653 36.60 -7.00 14.30
CA MET A 653 35.31 -6.32 14.07
C MET A 653 35.43 -5.04 13.22
N GLU A 654 36.64 -4.64 12.82
CA GLU A 654 36.83 -3.53 11.88
C GLU A 654 36.36 -3.99 10.48
N GLY A 655 35.57 -3.14 9.81
CA GLY A 655 34.99 -3.43 8.50
C GLY A 655 33.68 -4.22 8.57
N VAL A 656 33.06 -4.39 7.41
CA VAL A 656 31.85 -5.21 7.23
C VAL A 656 32.31 -6.64 6.95
N GLY A 657 32.26 -7.49 7.98
CA GLY A 657 32.73 -8.88 7.96
C GLY A 657 31.62 -9.90 7.70
N CYS A 658 31.95 -11.19 7.80
CA CYS A 658 31.03 -12.30 7.49
C CYS A 658 29.70 -12.18 8.26
N GLU A 659 29.75 -11.86 9.55
CA GLU A 659 28.60 -11.80 10.45
C GLU A 659 27.67 -10.60 10.21
N ALA A 660 28.11 -9.59 9.45
CA ALA A 660 27.21 -8.52 9.01
C ALA A 660 26.18 -9.03 7.98
N CYS A 661 26.59 -9.99 7.13
CA CYS A 661 25.71 -10.63 6.15
C CYS A 661 25.05 -11.91 6.69
N HIS A 662 25.75 -12.66 7.55
CA HIS A 662 25.32 -13.98 8.00
C HIS A 662 24.75 -14.00 9.44
N GLY A 663 24.84 -12.89 10.17
CA GLY A 663 24.49 -12.80 11.59
C GLY A 663 25.57 -13.35 12.52
N PRO A 664 25.38 -13.23 13.84
CA PRO A 664 26.36 -13.63 14.84
C PRO A 664 26.70 -15.12 14.75
N GLY A 665 28.01 -15.42 14.80
CA GLY A 665 28.56 -16.74 14.51
C GLY A 665 28.77 -17.63 15.73
N LYS A 666 28.74 -17.11 16.98
CA LYS A 666 29.11 -17.89 18.17
C LYS A 666 28.38 -19.24 18.26
N ALA A 667 27.06 -19.24 18.12
CA ALA A 667 26.24 -20.44 18.19
C ALA A 667 26.49 -21.46 17.05
N HIS A 668 27.12 -21.04 15.96
CA HIS A 668 27.52 -21.90 14.84
C HIS A 668 28.98 -22.37 14.97
N CYS A 669 29.88 -21.56 15.54
CA CYS A 669 31.22 -22.00 15.90
C CYS A 669 31.21 -23.04 17.04
N ASP A 670 30.26 -22.93 17.97
CA ASP A 670 30.07 -23.87 19.08
C ASP A 670 29.48 -25.22 18.61
N ASP A 671 28.50 -25.18 17.70
CA ASP A 671 27.96 -26.37 17.04
C ASP A 671 27.64 -26.09 15.56
N PRO A 672 28.54 -26.48 14.63
CA PRO A 672 28.32 -26.32 13.19
C PRO A 672 27.13 -27.09 12.64
N LYS A 673 26.58 -28.08 13.38
CA LYS A 673 25.40 -28.87 12.99
C LYS A 673 24.09 -28.26 13.48
N LYS A 674 24.14 -27.29 14.40
CA LYS A 674 22.95 -26.66 14.98
C LYS A 674 22.13 -25.95 13.90
N PRO A 675 20.88 -26.39 13.63
CA PRO A 675 20.09 -25.82 12.56
C PRO A 675 19.80 -24.34 12.84
N ARG A 676 19.89 -23.51 11.79
CA ARG A 676 19.61 -22.06 11.83
C ARG A 676 20.51 -21.23 12.78
N ALA A 677 21.63 -21.79 13.26
CA ALA A 677 22.57 -21.05 14.14
C ALA A 677 23.14 -19.79 13.47
N ILE A 678 23.49 -19.90 12.18
CA ILE A 678 23.91 -18.78 11.32
C ILE A 678 22.98 -18.69 10.09
N ALA A 679 22.88 -17.52 9.45
CA ALA A 679 22.02 -17.33 8.28
C ALA A 679 22.66 -17.90 7.01
N ARG A 680 22.02 -18.94 6.43
CA ARG A 680 22.35 -19.44 5.09
C ARG A 680 21.63 -18.61 4.04
N LEU A 681 22.38 -17.80 3.28
CA LEU A 681 21.81 -16.93 2.24
C LEU A 681 21.54 -17.68 0.93
N GLY A 682 22.44 -18.59 0.53
CA GLY A 682 22.32 -19.38 -0.69
C GLY A 682 21.15 -20.38 -0.66
N GLY A 683 20.27 -20.29 -1.66
CA GLY A 683 19.03 -21.09 -1.79
C GLY A 683 17.77 -20.41 -1.24
N THR A 684 17.89 -19.21 -0.67
CA THR A 684 16.76 -18.44 -0.13
C THR A 684 16.20 -17.43 -1.15
N CYS A 685 15.02 -16.87 -0.87
CA CYS A 685 14.49 -15.76 -1.63
C CYS A 685 15.31 -14.49 -1.34
N ASN A 686 15.93 -13.97 -2.40
CA ASN A 686 16.74 -12.75 -2.43
C ASN A 686 16.03 -11.56 -1.75
N GLU A 687 14.85 -11.19 -2.25
CA GLU A 687 14.05 -10.05 -1.77
C GLU A 687 13.58 -10.19 -0.31
N CYS A 688 13.23 -11.40 0.15
CA CYS A 688 12.71 -11.63 1.50
C CYS A 688 13.80 -11.65 2.60
N ASN A 689 15.01 -12.08 2.24
CA ASN A 689 16.05 -12.44 3.21
C ASN A 689 17.35 -11.64 3.06
N ILE A 690 17.83 -11.42 1.84
CA ILE A 690 19.15 -10.83 1.59
C ILE A 690 19.04 -9.32 1.32
N LEU A 691 18.02 -8.88 0.58
CA LEU A 691 17.78 -7.45 0.37
C LEU A 691 17.61 -6.64 1.67
N PRO A 692 16.92 -7.13 2.73
CA PRO A 692 16.85 -6.42 4.02
C PRO A 692 18.19 -6.30 4.73
N ILE A 693 19.11 -7.24 4.49
CA ILE A 693 20.48 -7.23 5.04
C ILE A 693 21.30 -6.14 4.32
N CYS A 694 21.26 -6.10 2.98
CA CYS A 694 21.91 -5.03 2.23
C CYS A 694 21.35 -3.64 2.59
N ARG A 695 20.02 -3.50 2.69
CA ARG A 695 19.33 -2.26 3.08
C ARG A 695 19.48 -1.87 4.56
N ALA A 696 20.27 -2.60 5.36
CA ALA A 696 20.72 -2.12 6.67
C ALA A 696 21.82 -1.04 6.55
N CYS A 697 22.52 -0.99 5.41
CA CYS A 697 23.60 -0.03 5.13
C CYS A 697 23.43 0.70 3.78
N HIS A 698 22.84 0.03 2.77
CA HIS A 698 22.54 0.59 1.45
C HIS A 698 21.08 1.03 1.39
N ASP A 699 20.79 2.16 2.03
CA ASP A 699 19.54 2.90 1.93
C ASP A 699 19.69 4.14 1.02
N ASP A 700 18.61 4.90 0.83
CA ASP A 700 18.58 6.03 -0.09
C ASP A 700 19.37 7.26 0.41
N ASP A 701 19.72 7.34 1.70
CA ASP A 701 20.62 8.37 2.26
C ASP A 701 22.10 7.97 2.11
N ASN A 702 22.39 6.68 2.25
CA ASN A 702 23.74 6.13 2.30
C ASN A 702 24.31 5.72 0.95
N ASP A 703 23.50 5.08 0.11
CA ASP A 703 23.81 4.68 -1.27
C ASP A 703 22.60 4.90 -2.21
N PRO A 704 22.28 6.16 -2.56
CA PRO A 704 21.17 6.53 -3.46
C PRO A 704 21.28 5.99 -4.91
N ARG A 705 22.27 5.13 -5.20
CA ARG A 705 22.44 4.45 -6.48
C ARG A 705 22.48 2.92 -6.33
N PHE A 706 22.13 2.39 -5.16
CA PHE A 706 22.14 0.96 -4.88
C PHE A 706 21.10 0.19 -5.71
N ASP A 707 21.54 -0.46 -6.79
CA ASP A 707 20.79 -1.55 -7.39
C ASP A 707 21.28 -2.90 -6.85
N TYR A 708 20.49 -3.45 -5.94
CA TYR A 708 20.64 -4.80 -5.41
C TYR A 708 20.83 -5.88 -6.49
N LYS A 709 20.18 -5.76 -7.66
CA LYS A 709 20.27 -6.77 -8.73
C LYS A 709 21.66 -6.82 -9.39
N THR A 710 22.39 -5.70 -9.42
CA THR A 710 23.78 -5.64 -9.90
C THR A 710 24.82 -5.68 -8.78
N ALA A 711 24.42 -5.43 -7.52
CA ALA A 711 25.29 -5.58 -6.35
C ALA A 711 25.41 -7.06 -5.88
N LEU A 712 24.29 -7.76 -5.68
CA LEU A 712 24.26 -9.13 -5.17
C LEU A 712 25.15 -10.12 -5.96
N PRO A 713 25.23 -10.09 -7.31
CA PRO A 713 26.08 -11.02 -8.05
C PRO A 713 27.57 -10.86 -7.76
N LYS A 714 28.01 -9.68 -7.31
CA LYS A 714 29.42 -9.37 -7.01
C LYS A 714 29.84 -9.95 -5.66
N THR A 715 28.97 -9.85 -4.65
CA THR A 715 29.22 -10.38 -3.30
C THR A 715 29.07 -11.91 -3.19
N ARG A 716 28.77 -12.61 -4.29
CA ARG A 716 28.65 -14.08 -4.33
C ARG A 716 30.02 -14.74 -4.40
N HIS A 717 30.44 -15.30 -3.27
CA HIS A 717 31.61 -16.15 -3.16
C HIS A 717 31.27 -17.63 -3.42
N ALA A 718 32.25 -18.40 -3.89
CA ALA A 718 32.14 -19.86 -3.97
C ALA A 718 32.25 -20.47 -2.56
N THR A 719 31.44 -21.50 -2.27
CA THR A 719 31.52 -22.24 -0.99
C THR A 719 32.48 -23.41 -1.10
N GLY A 720 33.43 -23.52 -0.18
CA GLY A 720 34.37 -24.64 -0.12
C GLY A 720 33.76 -25.90 0.50
N LYS A 721 34.43 -27.03 0.32
CA LYS A 721 34.38 -28.08 1.35
C LYS A 721 35.30 -27.61 2.48
N ALA A 722 34.78 -27.57 3.71
CA ALA A 722 35.61 -27.29 4.88
C ALA A 722 36.79 -28.26 4.91
N VAL A 723 37.99 -27.74 5.14
CA VAL A 723 39.17 -28.56 5.42
C VAL A 723 38.93 -29.22 6.78
N ALA A 724 39.13 -30.53 6.87
CA ALA A 724 39.06 -31.22 8.16
C ALA A 724 40.16 -30.69 9.10
N PRO A 725 39.91 -30.60 10.42
CA PRO A 725 40.84 -30.03 11.39
C PRO A 725 42.11 -30.87 11.57
#